data_AF-A0A921IS33-F1
#
_entry.id   AF-A0A921IS33-F1
#
_cell.length_a   1.000
_cell.length_b   1.000
_cell.length_c   1.000
_cell.angle_alpha   90.00
_cell.angle_beta   90.00
_cell.angle_gamma   90.00
#
_symmetry.space_group_name_H-M   'P 1'
#
loop_
_entity.id
_entity.type
_entity.pdbx_description
1 polymer ?
#
loop_
_entity_poly.entity_id
_entity_poly.type
_entity_poly.pdbx_seq_one_letter_code
_entity_poly.pdbx_strand_id
1 'polypeptide(L)'
;MKSNMPKVEVTSPFWCQYRDRVRDHALPYQWDVITDSVKIDFSHDPAGNKMGEGKSGAVQNLRIAAGLDTGSFNGFPYQDSDAYKWLEAVAYVLAREEASELRRHAEELVDLIGQAQMDDGYLCTYYQINGIEDRFTQIGQSHELYDMGHYIEAAIAYWQATGSEKALDIARRMADCIDANFGPEEGKIHVGDGHPEIEIALARLFEVTGEQRYLDLAHWLILSRGEDPEFYARQNEAAGDRVLFETMRHLKPSYYQIDKPYLEQTEVNGHAVRALYLLGAAAHVARLTDDAELAATTETLWRDATRRRMYVTGQVGSTQNGEAFTCDFDLPNDSMYGETCASVAMSFVARRMLEADPCGEYGDVLERELFNGTISGMALDGRHFFYVNPLEADPRVSAGNPSFAHVLTRRAEWFPTPCCPANLARLVESLERYIYVECDGGATVLVNQFIASNATFDSGVSVVQEGNYPWDGDIDLKVSNPTDASVRVGVRIPGWAAGKVCISIDGAKVAAAPVDGFVYTEVATGSDAVISLTLPMGPRVVRASTRVRSDSGKVAVMRGPVVFCMESADNDGDLWNYELDTASLEAEWCPEVLDGVVKVTGTGVRAVADDPDGEPYQEAGTVSWEPAKLTFVPYYAWANREEGQMCVWVRPTDPRLS
;
A
#
# COMPACT_ATOMS: atom_id res chain seq x y z
N MET A 1 -12.02 -18.03 18.37
CA MET A 1 -13.25 -17.65 17.63
C MET A 1 -12.90 -17.64 16.15
N LYS A 2 -13.77 -18.10 15.23
CA LYS A 2 -13.52 -17.88 13.80
C LYS A 2 -13.71 -16.38 13.52
N SER A 3 -12.80 -15.81 12.73
CA SER A 3 -12.81 -14.40 12.33
C SER A 3 -14.16 -14.00 11.74
N ASN A 4 -14.75 -12.93 12.29
CA ASN A 4 -16.05 -12.33 11.98
C ASN A 4 -16.04 -11.58 10.63
N MET A 5 -15.46 -12.16 9.58
CA MET A 5 -15.35 -11.50 8.28
C MET A 5 -16.39 -12.05 7.30
N PRO A 6 -17.05 -11.18 6.51
CA PRO A 6 -17.95 -11.64 5.47
C PRO A 6 -17.22 -12.49 4.44
N LYS A 7 -17.94 -13.48 3.91
CA LYS A 7 -17.49 -14.22 2.74
C LYS A 7 -17.77 -13.38 1.50
N VAL A 8 -16.72 -12.91 0.85
CA VAL A 8 -16.82 -12.00 -0.29
C VAL A 8 -16.08 -12.58 -1.49
N GLU A 9 -16.81 -12.75 -2.58
CA GLU A 9 -16.29 -13.18 -3.88
C GLU A 9 -16.19 -11.95 -4.80
N VAL A 10 -15.00 -11.60 -5.25
CA VAL A 10 -14.80 -10.50 -6.20
C VAL A 10 -15.17 -10.99 -7.61
N THR A 11 -16.05 -10.25 -8.29
CA THR A 11 -16.51 -10.55 -9.66
C THR A 11 -16.11 -9.47 -10.67
N SER A 12 -15.51 -8.36 -10.22
CA SER A 12 -14.99 -7.29 -11.06
C SER A 12 -13.95 -7.80 -12.05
N PRO A 13 -14.19 -7.71 -13.38
CA PRO A 13 -13.21 -8.16 -14.37
C PRO A 13 -11.86 -7.46 -14.22
N PHE A 14 -11.89 -6.16 -13.86
CA PHE A 14 -10.67 -5.37 -13.63
C PHE A 14 -9.79 -5.94 -12.53
N TRP A 15 -10.37 -6.44 -11.43
CA TRP A 15 -9.60 -6.96 -10.31
C TRP A 15 -9.32 -8.45 -10.43
N CYS A 16 -10.23 -9.23 -11.04
CA CYS A 16 -10.00 -10.65 -11.30
C CYS A 16 -8.75 -10.86 -12.17
N GLN A 17 -8.53 -10.07 -13.21
CA GLN A 17 -7.29 -10.16 -14.02
C GLN A 17 -6.01 -9.91 -13.18
N TYR A 18 -6.05 -9.01 -12.19
CA TYR A 18 -4.90 -8.76 -11.32
C TYR A 18 -4.68 -9.92 -10.33
N ARG A 19 -5.75 -10.47 -9.76
CA ARG A 19 -5.68 -11.66 -8.90
C ARG A 19 -5.19 -12.89 -9.65
N ASP A 20 -5.69 -13.12 -10.86
CA ASP A 20 -5.23 -14.20 -11.74
C ASP A 20 -3.74 -14.03 -12.07
N ARG A 21 -3.31 -12.81 -12.42
CA ARG A 21 -1.89 -12.49 -12.67
C ARG A 21 -1.01 -12.73 -11.45
N VAL A 22 -1.45 -12.33 -10.26
CA VAL A 22 -0.69 -12.55 -9.02
C VAL A 22 -0.60 -14.05 -8.73
N ARG A 23 -1.71 -14.78 -8.78
CA ARG A 23 -1.77 -16.24 -8.58
C ARG A 23 -0.91 -17.01 -9.57
N ASP A 24 -1.03 -16.70 -10.87
CA ASP A 24 -0.49 -17.55 -11.94
C ASP A 24 0.93 -17.16 -12.35
N HIS A 25 1.37 -15.93 -12.03
CA HIS A 25 2.67 -15.41 -12.45
C HIS A 25 3.49 -14.85 -11.29
N ALA A 26 2.95 -13.94 -10.49
CA ALA A 26 3.74 -13.28 -9.45
C ALA A 26 4.13 -14.26 -8.34
N LEU A 27 3.20 -14.96 -7.71
CA LEU A 27 3.50 -15.86 -6.58
C LEU A 27 4.42 -17.03 -6.95
N PRO A 28 4.25 -17.70 -8.11
CA PRO A 28 5.21 -18.71 -8.56
C PRO A 28 6.60 -18.12 -8.82
N TYR A 29 6.68 -16.95 -9.47
CA TYR A 29 7.97 -16.29 -9.71
C TYR A 29 8.65 -15.88 -8.41
N GLN A 30 7.90 -15.29 -7.47
CA GLN A 30 8.40 -14.94 -6.14
C GLN A 30 8.91 -16.17 -5.39
N TRP A 31 8.21 -17.31 -5.48
CA TRP A 31 8.68 -18.57 -4.90
C TRP A 31 10.02 -19.02 -5.50
N ASP A 32 10.15 -18.98 -6.82
CA ASP A 32 11.40 -19.31 -7.51
C ASP A 32 12.54 -18.39 -7.07
N VAL A 33 12.24 -17.11 -6.83
CA VAL A 33 13.20 -16.10 -6.35
C VAL A 33 13.64 -16.39 -4.91
N ILE A 34 12.72 -16.54 -3.96
CA ILE A 34 13.07 -16.71 -2.53
C ILE A 34 13.69 -18.07 -2.23
N THR A 35 13.54 -19.04 -3.13
CA THR A 35 14.21 -20.35 -3.09
C THR A 35 15.50 -20.40 -3.89
N ASP A 36 15.92 -19.30 -4.51
CA ASP A 36 17.09 -19.21 -5.39
C ASP A 36 17.06 -20.21 -6.57
N SER A 37 15.85 -20.61 -7.00
CA SER A 37 15.62 -21.55 -8.12
C SER A 37 15.71 -20.87 -9.49
N VAL A 38 15.70 -19.53 -9.52
CA VAL A 38 15.87 -18.71 -10.72
C VAL A 38 17.03 -17.74 -10.55
N LYS A 39 17.73 -17.45 -11.65
CA LYS A 39 18.75 -16.39 -11.68
C LYS A 39 18.06 -15.06 -11.93
N ILE A 40 18.37 -14.07 -11.10
CA ILE A 40 17.75 -12.74 -11.12
C ILE A 40 18.79 -11.70 -11.45
N ASP A 41 18.41 -10.71 -12.26
CA ASP A 41 19.17 -9.46 -12.37
C ASP A 41 18.58 -8.42 -11.41
N PHE A 42 19.28 -8.19 -10.30
CA PHE A 42 18.84 -7.24 -9.29
C PHE A 42 19.07 -5.80 -9.78
N SER A 43 18.07 -4.93 -9.64
CA SER A 43 18.29 -3.51 -9.86
C SER A 43 19.26 -2.91 -8.83
N HIS A 44 19.65 -1.65 -9.02
CA HIS A 44 20.21 -0.87 -7.92
C HIS A 44 19.19 -0.79 -6.78
N ASP A 45 19.65 -0.82 -5.52
CA ASP A 45 18.80 -0.58 -4.37
C ASP A 45 18.38 0.91 -4.36
N PRO A 46 17.08 1.23 -4.43
CA PRO A 46 16.64 2.61 -4.51
C PRO A 46 16.97 3.42 -3.25
N ALA A 47 17.22 2.77 -2.10
CA ALA A 47 17.68 3.43 -0.87
C ALA A 47 19.21 3.55 -0.77
N GLY A 48 19.96 2.99 -1.71
CA GLY A 48 21.42 3.06 -1.79
C GLY A 48 22.18 2.00 -0.98
N ASN A 49 21.49 0.99 -0.44
CA ASN A 49 22.12 -0.14 0.24
C ASN A 49 22.83 -1.08 -0.75
N LYS A 50 23.80 -1.85 -0.25
CA LYS A 50 24.50 -2.86 -1.05
C LYS A 50 24.20 -4.23 -0.48
N MET A 51 23.47 -5.04 -1.26
CA MET A 51 23.28 -6.45 -0.93
C MET A 51 24.51 -7.28 -1.33
N GLY A 52 24.68 -8.42 -0.65
CA GLY A 52 25.59 -9.48 -1.06
C GLY A 52 25.14 -10.22 -2.33
N GLU A 53 25.89 -11.27 -2.69
CA GLU A 53 25.82 -12.09 -3.92
C GLU A 53 24.40 -12.29 -4.48
N GLY A 54 24.22 -12.18 -5.81
CA GLY A 54 22.95 -12.11 -6.56
C GLY A 54 22.00 -13.31 -6.43
N LYS A 55 21.53 -13.56 -5.21
CA LYS A 55 20.52 -14.53 -4.76
C LYS A 55 19.76 -13.92 -3.57
N SER A 56 18.53 -14.36 -3.34
CA SER A 56 17.70 -13.90 -2.22
C SER A 56 18.20 -14.49 -0.89
N GLY A 57 18.33 -15.81 -0.81
CA GLY A 57 18.72 -16.50 0.42
C GLY A 57 17.62 -16.62 1.48
N ALA A 58 16.41 -16.09 1.28
CA ALA A 58 15.34 -16.10 2.29
C ALA A 58 15.00 -17.52 2.79
N VAL A 59 14.71 -18.46 1.89
CA VAL A 59 14.42 -19.86 2.28
C VAL A 59 15.70 -20.59 2.69
N GLN A 60 16.85 -20.28 2.09
CA GLN A 60 18.13 -20.88 2.46
C GLN A 60 18.50 -20.58 3.93
N ASN A 61 18.33 -19.33 4.37
CA ASN A 61 18.63 -18.93 5.74
C ASN A 61 17.77 -19.71 6.75
N LEU A 62 16.47 -19.89 6.48
CA LEU A 62 15.58 -20.72 7.31
C LEU A 62 16.06 -22.18 7.38
N ARG A 63 16.55 -22.75 6.27
CA ARG A 63 17.12 -24.12 6.25
C ARG A 63 18.37 -24.23 7.10
N ILE A 64 19.26 -23.24 7.06
CA ILE A 64 20.47 -23.21 7.88
C ILE A 64 20.09 -23.09 9.36
N ALA A 65 19.17 -22.18 9.72
CA ALA A 65 18.69 -22.02 11.09
C ALA A 65 18.00 -23.29 11.64
N ALA A 66 17.29 -24.05 10.79
CA ALA A 66 16.71 -25.34 11.14
C ALA A 66 17.73 -26.51 11.20
N GLY A 67 19.01 -26.28 10.89
CA GLY A 67 20.03 -27.33 10.81
C GLY A 67 19.87 -28.30 9.65
N LEU A 68 19.07 -27.93 8.63
CA LEU A 68 18.81 -28.71 7.42
C LEU A 68 19.74 -28.37 6.25
N ASP A 69 20.57 -27.35 6.41
CA ASP A 69 21.61 -26.93 5.48
C ASP A 69 22.80 -26.32 6.26
N THR A 70 23.94 -26.16 5.58
CA THR A 70 25.13 -25.50 6.13
C THR A 70 25.53 -24.33 5.24
N GLY A 71 25.86 -23.19 5.83
CA GLY A 71 26.27 -22.02 5.07
C GLY A 71 26.36 -20.77 5.94
N SER A 72 26.60 -19.63 5.30
CA SER A 72 26.48 -18.31 5.92
C SER A 72 25.14 -17.69 5.57
N PHE A 73 24.69 -16.78 6.42
CA PHE A 73 23.53 -15.93 6.14
C PHE A 73 23.71 -15.15 4.82
N ASN A 74 22.62 -14.95 4.08
CA ASN A 74 22.58 -14.11 2.88
C ASN A 74 21.40 -13.13 2.90
N GLY A 75 21.59 -11.91 2.43
CA GLY A 75 20.55 -10.88 2.36
C GLY A 75 20.67 -9.83 3.46
N PHE A 76 19.56 -9.18 3.79
CA PHE A 76 19.47 -8.17 4.86
C PHE A 76 18.96 -8.80 6.16
N PRO A 77 19.20 -8.21 7.35
CA PRO A 77 18.66 -8.72 8.61
C PRO A 77 17.17 -9.10 8.60
N TYR A 78 16.35 -8.42 7.78
CA TYR A 78 14.91 -8.68 7.57
C TYR A 78 14.55 -9.66 6.43
N GLN A 79 15.51 -10.45 5.93
CA GLN A 79 15.30 -11.32 4.76
C GLN A 79 14.20 -12.37 5.00
N ASP A 80 13.97 -12.73 6.26
CA ASP A 80 12.94 -13.69 6.66
C ASP A 80 11.53 -13.21 6.27
N SER A 81 11.28 -11.90 6.37
CA SER A 81 9.97 -11.31 6.05
C SER A 81 9.51 -11.52 4.59
N ASP A 82 10.44 -11.75 3.65
CA ASP A 82 10.08 -12.04 2.26
C ASP A 82 9.30 -13.34 2.14
N ALA A 83 9.75 -14.39 2.85
CA ALA A 83 9.07 -15.67 2.89
C ALA A 83 7.72 -15.56 3.61
N TYR A 84 7.63 -14.73 4.65
CA TYR A 84 6.41 -14.55 5.43
C TYR A 84 5.32 -13.80 4.65
N LYS A 85 5.68 -12.72 3.96
CA LYS A 85 4.73 -11.98 3.10
C LYS A 85 4.26 -12.82 1.92
N TRP A 86 5.15 -13.65 1.35
CA TRP A 86 4.75 -14.62 0.33
C TRP A 86 3.73 -15.62 0.89
N LEU A 87 3.97 -16.16 2.09
CA LEU A 87 3.04 -17.06 2.77
C LEU A 87 1.69 -16.40 3.03
N GLU A 88 1.67 -15.13 3.45
CA GLU A 88 0.44 -14.37 3.66
C GLU A 88 -0.35 -14.19 2.36
N ALA A 89 0.31 -13.81 1.27
CA ALA A 89 -0.33 -13.67 -0.04
C ALA A 89 -0.91 -15.01 -0.53
N VAL A 90 -0.18 -16.11 -0.36
CA VAL A 90 -0.67 -17.46 -0.66
C VAL A 90 -1.86 -17.84 0.22
N ALA A 91 -1.86 -17.48 1.50
CA ALA A 91 -3.01 -17.72 2.37
C ALA A 91 -4.28 -17.06 1.84
N TYR A 92 -4.17 -15.83 1.30
CA TYR A 92 -5.31 -15.16 0.66
C TYR A 92 -5.75 -15.81 -0.65
N VAL A 93 -4.86 -16.49 -1.38
CA VAL A 93 -5.25 -17.39 -2.49
C VAL A 93 -6.05 -18.58 -1.98
N LEU A 94 -5.54 -19.26 -0.97
CA LEU A 94 -6.16 -20.48 -0.44
C LEU A 94 -7.52 -20.22 0.24
N ALA A 95 -7.78 -18.98 0.67
CA ALA A 95 -9.06 -18.58 1.24
C ALA A 95 -10.20 -18.52 0.21
N ARG A 96 -9.89 -18.29 -1.06
CA ARG A 96 -10.89 -18.18 -2.15
C ARG A 96 -11.01 -19.44 -3.00
N GLU A 97 -9.91 -20.15 -3.23
CA GLU A 97 -9.87 -21.25 -4.20
C GLU A 97 -8.81 -22.29 -3.86
N GLU A 98 -8.95 -23.48 -4.47
CA GLU A 98 -7.95 -24.53 -4.35
C GLU A 98 -6.75 -24.25 -5.27
N ALA A 99 -5.57 -24.09 -4.68
CA ALA A 99 -4.31 -23.92 -5.39
C ALA A 99 -3.28 -24.94 -4.88
N SER A 100 -3.37 -26.18 -5.37
CA SER A 100 -2.62 -27.33 -4.80
C SER A 100 -1.10 -27.16 -4.74
N GLU A 101 -0.46 -26.61 -5.77
CA GLU A 101 0.99 -26.35 -5.76
C GLU A 101 1.38 -25.25 -4.76
N LEU A 102 0.64 -24.14 -4.73
CA LEU A 102 0.87 -23.07 -3.75
C LEU A 102 0.64 -23.57 -2.32
N ARG A 103 -0.40 -24.39 -2.11
CA ARG A 103 -0.68 -25.05 -0.83
C ARG A 103 0.50 -25.90 -0.39
N ARG A 104 1.03 -26.76 -1.28
CA ARG A 104 2.18 -27.62 -0.97
C ARG A 104 3.40 -26.79 -0.54
N HIS A 105 3.73 -25.74 -1.29
CA HIS A 105 4.85 -24.86 -0.94
C HIS A 105 4.63 -24.11 0.38
N ALA A 106 3.40 -23.65 0.66
CA ALA A 106 3.07 -23.02 1.93
C ALA A 106 3.17 -23.99 3.12
N GLU A 107 2.70 -25.23 2.97
CA GLU A 107 2.83 -26.27 4.00
C GLU A 107 4.31 -26.59 4.27
N GLU A 108 5.12 -26.76 3.22
CA GLU A 108 6.57 -26.96 3.33
C GLU A 108 7.26 -25.80 4.05
N LEU A 109 6.87 -24.56 3.74
CA LEU A 109 7.43 -23.36 4.36
C LEU A 109 7.03 -23.24 5.83
N VAL A 110 5.76 -23.47 6.19
CA VAL A 110 5.29 -23.48 7.60
C VAL A 110 6.03 -24.55 8.39
N ASP A 111 6.24 -25.72 7.81
CA ASP A 111 7.00 -26.81 8.42
C ASP A 111 8.46 -26.43 8.66
N LEU A 112 9.09 -25.76 7.69
CA LEU A 112 10.47 -25.27 7.80
C LEU A 112 10.60 -24.18 8.88
N ILE A 113 9.69 -23.22 8.90
CA ILE A 113 9.67 -22.14 9.90
C ILE A 113 9.53 -22.72 11.31
N GLY A 114 8.63 -23.68 11.50
CA GLY A 114 8.46 -24.36 12.79
C GLY A 114 9.69 -25.15 13.24
N GLN A 115 10.51 -25.65 12.30
CA GLN A 115 11.78 -26.32 12.61
C GLN A 115 12.91 -25.33 12.92
N ALA A 116 12.89 -24.14 12.31
CA ALA A 116 13.87 -23.08 12.56
C ALA A 116 13.61 -22.34 13.89
N GLN A 117 12.35 -22.29 14.35
CA GLN A 117 11.97 -21.58 15.57
C GLN A 117 12.64 -22.20 16.81
N MET A 118 13.26 -21.36 17.64
CA MET A 118 13.91 -21.78 18.88
C MET A 118 12.91 -22.23 19.95
N ASP A 119 13.38 -22.93 20.99
CA ASP A 119 12.55 -23.44 22.08
C ASP A 119 11.76 -22.33 22.81
N ASP A 120 12.39 -21.16 23.01
CA ASP A 120 11.78 -20.00 23.67
C ASP A 120 10.87 -19.17 22.75
N GLY A 121 10.68 -19.60 21.50
CA GLY A 121 9.78 -18.97 20.52
C GLY A 121 10.46 -17.96 19.59
N TYR A 122 11.73 -17.61 19.85
CA TYR A 122 12.50 -16.70 19.01
C TYR A 122 12.72 -17.26 17.60
N LEU A 123 12.61 -16.40 16.58
CA LEU A 123 13.02 -16.69 15.22
C LEU A 123 13.52 -15.42 14.53
N CYS A 124 14.80 -15.43 14.16
CA CYS A 124 15.41 -14.48 13.25
C CYS A 124 16.70 -15.14 12.75
N THR A 125 16.71 -15.52 11.47
CA THR A 125 17.79 -16.33 10.92
C THR A 125 19.12 -15.59 10.93
N TYR A 126 19.12 -14.25 10.81
CA TYR A 126 20.32 -13.43 10.92
C TYR A 126 21.08 -13.69 12.22
N TYR A 127 20.41 -13.56 13.37
CA TYR A 127 21.05 -13.76 14.68
C TYR A 127 21.27 -15.24 14.99
N GLN A 128 20.38 -16.13 14.57
CA GLN A 128 20.57 -17.58 14.77
C GLN A 128 21.83 -18.10 14.04
N ILE A 129 22.19 -17.51 12.90
CA ILE A 129 23.34 -17.94 12.09
C ILE A 129 24.62 -17.17 12.45
N ASN A 130 24.52 -15.87 12.73
CA ASN A 130 25.70 -15.01 12.90
C ASN A 130 26.11 -14.80 14.37
N GLY A 131 25.26 -15.10 15.36
CA GLY A 131 25.54 -14.92 16.79
C GLY A 131 24.26 -14.66 17.59
N ILE A 132 23.72 -15.69 18.24
CA ILE A 132 22.43 -15.61 18.94
C ILE A 132 22.51 -14.79 20.23
N GLU A 133 23.71 -14.64 20.79
CA GLU A 133 24.00 -13.80 21.95
C GLU A 133 23.69 -12.32 21.71
N ASP A 134 23.60 -11.90 20.44
CA ASP A 134 23.37 -10.53 20.03
C ASP A 134 21.90 -10.21 19.74
N ARG A 135 20.97 -11.15 19.93
CA ARG A 135 19.54 -10.89 19.76
C ARG A 135 19.06 -9.72 20.61
N PHE A 136 18.18 -8.90 20.05
CA PHE A 136 17.59 -7.71 20.65
C PHE A 136 18.57 -6.61 21.08
N THR A 137 19.83 -6.65 20.62
CA THR A 137 20.85 -5.66 21.02
C THR A 137 20.94 -4.44 20.10
N GLN A 138 20.30 -4.48 18.92
CA GLN A 138 20.27 -3.38 17.95
C GLN A 138 18.87 -3.22 17.32
N ILE A 139 17.82 -3.22 18.14
CA ILE A 139 16.42 -3.27 17.67
C ILE A 139 16.00 -2.07 16.80
N GLY A 140 16.75 -0.96 16.86
CA GLY A 140 16.56 0.16 15.92
C GLY A 140 16.85 -0.19 14.44
N GLN A 141 17.61 -1.27 14.19
CA GLN A 141 18.05 -1.69 12.85
C GLN A 141 17.83 -3.19 12.60
N SER A 142 17.66 -4.00 13.63
CA SER A 142 17.65 -5.47 13.55
C SER A 142 16.48 -6.03 12.73
N HIS A 143 15.31 -5.36 12.78
CA HIS A 143 14.04 -5.86 12.27
C HIS A 143 13.58 -7.21 12.86
N GLU A 144 14.10 -7.62 14.03
CA GLU A 144 13.72 -8.89 14.68
C GLU A 144 12.22 -8.96 14.97
N LEU A 145 11.64 -7.88 15.48
CA LEU A 145 10.21 -7.82 15.80
C LEU A 145 9.36 -7.60 14.54
N TYR A 146 9.91 -6.92 13.54
CA TYR A 146 9.29 -6.75 12.23
C TYR A 146 9.15 -8.09 11.49
N ASP A 147 10.20 -8.92 11.46
CA ASP A 147 10.16 -10.24 10.83
C ASP A 147 9.14 -11.14 11.54
N MET A 148 9.22 -11.23 12.87
CA MET A 148 8.25 -12.00 13.66
C MET A 148 6.81 -11.46 13.50
N GLY A 149 6.64 -10.14 13.39
CA GLY A 149 5.36 -9.48 13.12
C GLY A 149 4.77 -9.92 11.78
N HIS A 150 5.56 -9.90 10.71
CA HIS A 150 5.13 -10.39 9.41
C HIS A 150 4.81 -11.88 9.39
N TYR A 151 5.54 -12.71 10.16
CA TYR A 151 5.14 -14.10 10.34
C TYR A 151 3.80 -14.23 11.05
N ILE A 152 3.56 -13.45 12.11
CA ILE A 152 2.28 -13.45 12.83
C ILE A 152 1.13 -13.08 11.87
N GLU A 153 1.28 -12.06 11.03
CA GLU A 153 0.27 -11.71 10.02
C GLU A 153 0.01 -12.87 9.03
N ALA A 154 1.09 -13.49 8.52
CA ALA A 154 1.02 -14.63 7.62
C ALA A 154 0.34 -15.84 8.26
N ALA A 155 0.68 -16.16 9.51
CA ALA A 155 0.10 -17.27 10.26
C ALA A 155 -1.39 -17.07 10.52
N ILE A 156 -1.81 -15.84 10.85
CA ILE A 156 -3.23 -15.50 11.03
C ILE A 156 -3.98 -15.73 9.71
N ALA A 157 -3.49 -15.19 8.60
CA ALA A 157 -4.12 -15.37 7.29
C ALA A 157 -4.18 -16.86 6.91
N TYR A 158 -3.08 -17.59 7.11
CA TYR A 158 -2.98 -19.01 6.77
C TYR A 158 -3.88 -19.89 7.62
N TRP A 159 -3.99 -19.61 8.92
CA TRP A 159 -4.93 -20.28 9.81
C TRP A 159 -6.39 -19.99 9.42
N GLN A 160 -6.72 -18.74 9.07
CA GLN A 160 -8.06 -18.38 8.58
C GLN A 160 -8.43 -19.14 7.30
N ALA A 161 -7.47 -19.30 6.38
CA ALA A 161 -7.68 -19.96 5.10
C ALA A 161 -7.74 -21.50 5.19
N THR A 162 -6.92 -22.10 6.06
CA THR A 162 -6.67 -23.56 6.05
C THR A 162 -7.05 -24.27 7.34
N GLY A 163 -7.19 -23.55 8.45
CA GLY A 163 -7.33 -24.12 9.80
C GLY A 163 -6.02 -24.68 10.38
N SER A 164 -4.85 -24.32 9.83
CA SER A 164 -3.55 -24.79 10.32
C SER A 164 -3.21 -24.23 11.71
N GLU A 165 -3.53 -24.99 12.77
CA GLU A 165 -3.13 -24.65 14.15
C GLU A 165 -1.60 -24.59 14.29
N LYS A 166 -0.84 -25.38 13.51
CA LYS A 166 0.62 -25.35 13.52
C LYS A 166 1.15 -23.95 13.21
N ALA A 167 0.63 -23.29 12.18
CA ALA A 167 1.07 -21.94 11.83
C ALA A 167 0.73 -20.95 12.96
N LEU A 168 -0.48 -21.03 13.51
CA LEU A 168 -0.93 -20.15 14.58
C LEU A 168 -0.14 -20.36 15.88
N ASP A 169 0.24 -21.60 16.21
CA ASP A 169 1.02 -21.93 17.41
C ASP A 169 2.46 -21.41 17.32
N ILE A 170 3.09 -21.46 16.14
CA ILE A 170 4.40 -20.82 15.93
C ILE A 170 4.29 -19.31 16.19
N ALA A 171 3.22 -18.67 15.70
CA ALA A 171 2.99 -17.22 15.89
C ALA A 171 2.76 -16.86 17.37
N ARG A 172 1.98 -17.67 18.10
CA ARG A 172 1.81 -17.51 19.56
C ARG A 172 3.14 -17.58 20.30
N ARG A 173 4.01 -18.52 19.93
CA ARG A 173 5.35 -18.66 20.54
C ARG A 173 6.26 -17.46 20.24
N MET A 174 6.20 -16.90 19.03
CA MET A 174 6.91 -15.64 18.73
C MET A 174 6.38 -14.49 19.58
N ALA A 175 5.06 -14.33 19.67
CA ALA A 175 4.43 -13.29 20.48
C ALA A 175 4.76 -13.44 21.97
N ASP A 176 4.76 -14.67 22.50
CA ASP A 176 5.17 -14.97 23.88
C ASP A 176 6.66 -14.67 24.12
N CYS A 177 7.53 -14.94 23.13
CA CYS A 177 8.95 -14.55 23.18
C CYS A 177 9.09 -13.03 23.28
N ILE A 178 8.34 -12.27 22.48
CA ILE A 178 8.39 -10.80 22.50
C ILE A 178 7.84 -10.28 23.84
N ASP A 179 6.69 -10.76 24.29
CA ASP A 179 6.10 -10.41 25.60
C ASP A 179 7.05 -10.69 26.78
N ALA A 180 7.84 -11.76 26.71
CA ALA A 180 8.82 -12.09 27.74
C ALA A 180 10.01 -11.13 27.79
N ASN A 181 10.39 -10.51 26.67
CA ASN A 181 11.59 -9.68 26.54
C ASN A 181 11.30 -8.17 26.47
N PHE A 182 10.09 -7.76 26.10
CA PHE A 182 9.67 -6.38 25.91
C PHE A 182 8.49 -6.04 26.82
N GLY A 183 8.52 -4.86 27.43
CA GLY A 183 7.44 -4.41 28.32
C GLY A 183 7.91 -3.44 29.39
N PRO A 184 6.99 -2.99 30.26
CA PRO A 184 7.28 -2.03 31.31
C PRO A 184 8.04 -2.62 32.52
N GLU A 185 8.11 -3.95 32.65
CA GLU A 185 8.70 -4.60 33.82
C GLU A 185 10.24 -4.46 33.88
N GLU A 186 10.77 -4.35 35.10
CA GLU A 186 12.21 -4.30 35.34
C GLU A 186 12.92 -5.51 34.72
N GLY A 187 13.97 -5.25 33.93
CA GLY A 187 14.76 -6.27 33.25
C GLY A 187 14.32 -6.57 31.82
N LYS A 188 13.18 -6.03 31.37
CA LYS A 188 12.77 -6.07 29.96
C LYS A 188 13.34 -4.88 29.16
N ILE A 189 13.23 -4.98 27.84
CA ILE A 189 13.53 -3.90 26.90
C ILE A 189 12.32 -2.96 26.81
N HIS A 190 12.56 -1.66 26.93
CA HIS A 190 11.51 -0.64 27.11
C HIS A 190 11.15 0.15 25.85
N VAL A 191 11.61 -0.28 24.67
CA VAL A 191 11.34 0.36 23.37
C VAL A 191 11.09 -0.74 22.34
N GLY A 192 10.16 -0.51 21.40
CA GLY A 192 9.88 -1.40 20.28
C GLY A 192 10.95 -1.36 19.17
N ASP A 193 10.66 -2.06 18.06
CA ASP A 193 11.55 -2.11 16.89
C ASP A 193 11.70 -0.75 16.19
N GLY A 194 12.85 -0.50 15.58
CA GLY A 194 13.04 0.65 14.70
C GLY A 194 12.11 0.66 13.49
N HIS A 195 11.60 -0.48 13.05
CA HIS A 195 10.55 -0.60 12.05
C HIS A 195 9.22 -1.10 12.67
N PRO A 196 8.22 -0.22 12.86
CA PRO A 196 6.86 -0.62 13.25
C PRO A 196 6.29 -1.69 12.32
N GLU A 197 5.57 -2.66 12.88
CA GLU A 197 4.90 -3.79 12.21
C GLU A 197 4.32 -4.74 13.28
N ILE A 198 5.12 -5.02 14.32
CA ILE A 198 4.73 -5.95 15.38
C ILE A 198 3.48 -5.49 16.13
N GLU A 199 3.26 -4.18 16.24
CA GLU A 199 2.13 -3.60 16.95
C GLU A 199 0.80 -3.99 16.29
N ILE A 200 0.70 -3.92 14.95
CA ILE A 200 -0.50 -4.34 14.23
C ILE A 200 -0.66 -5.86 14.25
N ALA A 201 0.45 -6.60 14.12
CA ALA A 201 0.43 -8.06 14.13
C ALA A 201 -0.06 -8.63 15.47
N LEU A 202 0.38 -8.07 16.60
CA LEU A 202 -0.08 -8.44 17.94
C LEU A 202 -1.55 -8.12 18.16
N ALA A 203 -2.01 -6.94 17.73
CA ALA A 203 -3.43 -6.58 17.80
C ALA A 203 -4.32 -7.55 16.99
N ARG A 204 -3.89 -7.94 15.79
CA ARG A 204 -4.60 -8.96 14.99
C ARG A 204 -4.52 -10.35 15.62
N LEU A 205 -3.40 -10.70 16.26
CA LEU A 205 -3.26 -11.98 16.97
C LEU A 205 -4.19 -12.05 18.18
N PHE A 206 -4.37 -10.95 18.90
CA PHE A 206 -5.39 -10.83 19.95
C PHE A 206 -6.79 -11.14 19.42
N GLU A 207 -7.21 -10.56 18.28
CA GLU A 207 -8.56 -10.79 17.74
C GLU A 207 -8.87 -12.27 17.46
N VAL A 208 -7.87 -13.05 17.03
CA VAL A 208 -8.08 -14.49 16.72
C VAL A 208 -7.88 -15.41 17.92
N THR A 209 -7.04 -15.02 18.89
CA THR A 209 -6.70 -15.85 20.05
C THR A 209 -7.50 -15.53 21.31
N GLY A 210 -7.92 -14.27 21.47
CA GLY A 210 -8.47 -13.73 22.72
C GLY A 210 -7.43 -13.55 23.84
N GLU A 211 -6.13 -13.65 23.55
CA GLU A 211 -5.07 -13.46 24.54
C GLU A 211 -4.77 -11.97 24.75
N GLN A 212 -5.23 -11.44 25.89
CA GLN A 212 -5.16 -10.02 26.22
C GLN A 212 -3.72 -9.49 26.29
N ARG A 213 -2.74 -10.33 26.68
CA ARG A 213 -1.31 -9.91 26.74
C ARG A 213 -0.82 -9.33 25.42
N TYR A 214 -1.28 -9.87 24.27
CA TYR A 214 -0.87 -9.38 22.96
C TYR A 214 -1.39 -7.98 22.67
N LEU A 215 -2.65 -7.67 23.04
CA LEU A 215 -3.21 -6.32 22.87
C LEU A 215 -2.55 -5.32 23.83
N ASP A 216 -2.33 -5.73 25.09
CA ASP A 216 -1.68 -4.88 26.09
C ASP A 216 -0.23 -4.53 25.66
N LEU A 217 0.50 -5.51 25.13
CA LEU A 217 1.84 -5.31 24.59
C LEU A 217 1.84 -4.41 23.36
N ALA A 218 0.91 -4.59 22.42
CA ALA A 218 0.77 -3.73 21.25
C ALA A 218 0.51 -2.27 21.64
N HIS A 219 -0.40 -2.05 22.60
CA HIS A 219 -0.71 -0.72 23.14
C HIS A 219 0.51 -0.09 23.81
N TRP A 220 1.22 -0.85 24.65
CA TRP A 220 2.43 -0.36 25.31
C TRP A 220 3.56 -0.06 24.31
N LEU A 221 3.77 -0.87 23.28
CA LEU A 221 4.80 -0.63 22.25
C LEU A 221 4.58 0.69 21.50
N ILE A 222 3.32 1.05 21.23
CA ILE A 222 2.97 2.32 20.61
C ILE A 222 3.26 3.49 21.57
N LEU A 223 2.79 3.40 22.82
CA LEU A 223 2.91 4.49 23.78
C LEU A 223 4.33 4.70 24.32
N SER A 224 5.12 3.64 24.44
CA SER A 224 6.52 3.72 24.88
C SER A 224 7.43 4.34 23.81
N ARG A 225 7.03 4.32 22.53
CA ARG A 225 7.84 4.86 21.44
C ARG A 225 7.97 6.37 21.59
N GLY A 226 9.21 6.81 21.78
CA GLY A 226 9.58 8.23 21.89
C GLY A 226 9.74 8.74 23.32
N GLU A 227 9.47 7.91 24.34
CA GLU A 227 9.77 8.21 25.75
C GLU A 227 11.28 8.31 26.02
N ASP A 228 12.09 7.56 25.25
CA ASP A 228 13.55 7.61 25.30
C ASP A 228 14.16 7.70 23.89
N PRO A 229 14.25 8.91 23.32
CA PRO A 229 14.75 9.12 21.94
C PRO A 229 16.19 8.65 21.71
N GLU A 230 16.98 8.49 22.79
CA GLU A 230 18.40 8.10 22.73
C GLU A 230 18.60 6.58 22.86
N PHE A 231 17.53 5.80 23.02
CA PHE A 231 17.61 4.35 23.24
C PHE A 231 18.41 3.63 22.14
N TYR A 232 18.06 3.85 20.87
CA TYR A 232 18.74 3.20 19.75
C TYR A 232 20.20 3.67 19.61
N ALA A 233 20.49 4.94 19.93
CA ALA A 233 21.86 5.45 19.90
C ALA A 233 22.74 4.72 20.92
N ARG A 234 22.25 4.49 22.14
CA ARG A 234 22.96 3.72 23.17
C ARG A 234 23.14 2.25 22.81
N GLN A 235 22.16 1.63 22.17
CA GLN A 235 22.32 0.26 21.65
C GLN A 235 23.40 0.18 20.57
N ASN A 236 23.41 1.13 19.63
CA ASN A 236 24.45 1.18 18.59
C ASN A 236 25.84 1.45 19.17
N GLU A 237 25.96 2.31 20.20
CA GLU A 237 27.23 2.52 20.91
C GLU A 237 27.69 1.22 21.61
N ALA A 238 26.78 0.51 22.28
CA ALA A 238 27.08 -0.75 22.96
C ALA A 238 27.47 -1.87 21.98
N ALA A 239 26.94 -1.85 20.76
CA ALA A 239 27.27 -2.80 19.69
C ALA A 239 28.67 -2.58 19.08
N GLY A 240 29.32 -1.44 19.39
CA GLY A 240 30.69 -1.15 18.95
C GLY A 240 30.84 -1.15 17.43
N ASP A 241 31.70 -2.03 16.92
CA ASP A 241 32.02 -2.13 15.49
C ASP A 241 30.97 -2.93 14.69
N ARG A 242 29.90 -3.45 15.30
CA ARG A 242 28.84 -4.18 14.59
C ARG A 242 27.87 -3.21 13.92
N VAL A 243 27.84 -3.29 12.58
CA VAL A 243 27.12 -2.35 11.72
C VAL A 243 26.16 -3.13 10.86
N LEU A 244 24.85 -2.92 11.06
CA LEU A 244 23.82 -3.56 10.24
C LEU A 244 23.59 -2.77 8.95
N PHE A 245 23.48 -1.45 9.03
CA PHE A 245 23.27 -0.58 7.87
C PHE A 245 24.14 0.68 7.92
N GLU A 246 25.02 0.84 6.94
CA GLU A 246 25.88 2.04 6.84
C GLU A 246 25.09 3.30 6.50
N THR A 247 24.07 3.16 5.64
CA THR A 247 23.16 4.23 5.20
C THR A 247 22.34 4.81 6.36
N MET A 248 22.12 4.03 7.42
CA MET A 248 21.26 4.41 8.55
C MET A 248 21.98 5.21 9.64
N ARG A 249 23.32 5.27 9.64
CA ARG A 249 24.11 5.94 10.69
C ARG A 249 23.81 7.43 10.87
N HIS A 250 23.37 8.08 9.80
CA HIS A 250 23.13 9.53 9.78
C HIS A 250 21.65 9.90 9.85
N LEU A 251 20.77 8.90 9.94
CA LEU A 251 19.33 9.12 10.02
C LEU A 251 18.95 9.66 11.40
N LYS A 252 18.06 10.65 11.40
CA LYS A 252 17.57 11.29 12.63
C LYS A 252 16.63 10.34 13.38
N PRO A 253 16.41 10.53 14.69
CA PRO A 253 15.42 9.76 15.45
C PRO A 253 14.01 9.77 14.81
N SER A 254 13.63 10.85 14.12
CA SER A 254 12.36 10.94 13.40
C SER A 254 12.19 9.90 12.29
N TYR A 255 13.28 9.33 11.75
CA TYR A 255 13.22 8.22 10.80
C TYR A 255 12.50 6.99 11.36
N TYR A 256 12.65 6.75 12.68
CA TYR A 256 12.07 5.64 13.43
C TYR A 256 10.80 6.03 14.21
N GLN A 257 10.31 7.27 14.03
CA GLN A 257 9.18 7.84 14.77
C GLN A 257 9.40 7.83 16.30
N ILE A 258 10.66 7.99 16.74
CA ILE A 258 11.07 7.97 18.15
C ILE A 258 11.57 9.33 18.66
N ASP A 259 11.53 10.39 17.84
CA ASP A 259 12.00 11.72 18.28
C ASP A 259 11.09 12.35 19.35
N LYS A 260 9.85 11.88 19.48
CA LYS A 260 8.86 12.31 20.48
C LYS A 260 7.88 11.18 20.80
N PRO A 261 7.30 11.16 22.02
CA PRO A 261 6.20 10.25 22.35
C PRO A 261 5.09 10.30 21.32
N TYR A 262 4.47 9.15 21.00
CA TYR A 262 3.45 9.06 19.94
C TYR A 262 2.33 10.10 20.12
N LEU A 263 1.80 10.25 21.35
CA LEU A 263 0.72 11.18 21.69
C LEU A 263 1.09 12.67 21.56
N GLU A 264 2.38 12.99 21.43
CA GLU A 264 2.86 14.36 21.19
C GLU A 264 3.13 14.65 19.70
N GLN A 265 3.01 13.66 18.82
CA GLN A 265 3.26 13.82 17.39
C GLN A 265 2.08 14.51 16.71
N THR A 266 2.37 15.57 15.95
CA THR A 266 1.37 16.32 15.18
C THR A 266 1.59 16.26 13.67
N GLU A 267 2.68 15.60 13.24
CA GLU A 267 3.13 15.53 11.85
C GLU A 267 3.75 14.17 11.58
N VAL A 268 3.51 13.62 10.39
CA VAL A 268 4.07 12.34 9.97
C VAL A 268 5.43 12.57 9.32
N ASN A 269 6.50 12.14 9.99
CA ASN A 269 7.89 12.36 9.59
C ASN A 269 8.66 11.04 9.47
N GLY A 270 9.82 11.11 8.80
CA GLY A 270 10.70 9.96 8.65
C GLY A 270 10.23 9.00 7.56
N HIS A 271 10.69 7.75 7.64
CA HIS A 271 10.42 6.72 6.64
C HIS A 271 8.92 6.49 6.45
N ALA A 272 8.45 6.49 5.20
CA ALA A 272 7.03 6.45 4.88
C ALA A 272 6.34 5.18 5.38
N VAL A 273 6.86 3.99 5.03
CA VAL A 273 6.27 2.71 5.46
C VAL A 273 6.22 2.56 6.98
N ARG A 274 7.34 2.83 7.68
CA ARG A 274 7.40 2.79 9.15
C ARG A 274 6.31 3.64 9.80
N ALA A 275 6.21 4.90 9.39
CA ALA A 275 5.24 5.82 9.94
C ALA A 275 3.79 5.36 9.69
N LEU A 276 3.52 4.79 8.51
CA LEU A 276 2.18 4.29 8.16
C LEU A 276 1.83 2.97 8.85
N TYR A 277 2.77 2.03 9.02
CA TYR A 277 2.52 0.82 9.80
C TYR A 277 2.22 1.16 11.26
N LEU A 278 2.97 2.10 11.86
CA LEU A 278 2.68 2.60 13.20
C LEU A 278 1.30 3.27 13.28
N LEU A 279 0.98 4.12 12.30
CA LEU A 279 -0.31 4.81 12.24
C LEU A 279 -1.48 3.82 12.13
N GLY A 280 -1.34 2.79 11.29
CA GLY A 280 -2.34 1.73 11.12
C GLY A 280 -2.50 0.88 12.38
N ALA A 281 -1.39 0.55 13.05
CA ALA A 281 -1.40 -0.14 14.33
C ALA A 281 -2.12 0.69 15.40
N ALA A 282 -1.81 1.98 15.52
CA ALA A 282 -2.45 2.89 16.46
C ALA A 282 -3.95 3.05 16.23
N ALA A 283 -4.37 3.20 14.96
CA ALA A 283 -5.80 3.20 14.61
C ALA A 283 -6.49 1.91 15.07
N HIS A 284 -5.85 0.77 14.86
CA HIS A 284 -6.41 -0.52 15.23
C HIS A 284 -6.49 -0.72 16.74
N VAL A 285 -5.39 -0.45 17.44
CA VAL A 285 -5.31 -0.59 18.90
C VAL A 285 -6.29 0.37 19.59
N ALA A 286 -6.36 1.64 19.14
CA ALA A 286 -7.30 2.61 19.70
C ALA A 286 -8.75 2.12 19.63
N ARG A 287 -9.15 1.50 18.52
CA ARG A 287 -10.47 0.88 18.36
C ARG A 287 -10.68 -0.29 19.32
N LEU A 288 -9.67 -1.15 19.50
CA LEU A 288 -9.78 -2.34 20.35
C LEU A 288 -9.75 -2.02 21.85
N THR A 289 -9.11 -0.91 22.24
CA THR A 289 -8.96 -0.50 23.65
C THR A 289 -9.88 0.65 24.05
N ASP A 290 -10.71 1.16 23.14
CA ASP A 290 -11.51 2.39 23.32
C ASP A 290 -10.65 3.60 23.78
N ASP A 291 -9.41 3.70 23.30
CA ASP A 291 -8.47 4.78 23.67
C ASP A 291 -8.68 6.02 22.80
N ALA A 292 -9.46 6.97 23.35
CA ALA A 292 -9.83 8.19 22.65
C ALA A 292 -8.65 9.16 22.39
N GLU A 293 -7.62 9.15 23.24
CA GLU A 293 -6.45 10.01 23.06
C GLU A 293 -5.57 9.47 21.92
N LEU A 294 -5.35 8.15 21.91
CA LEU A 294 -4.67 7.48 20.80
C LEU A 294 -5.40 7.71 19.48
N ALA A 295 -6.73 7.53 19.45
CA ALA A 295 -7.54 7.78 18.26
C ALA A 295 -7.43 9.22 17.75
N ALA A 296 -7.47 10.22 18.63
CA ALA A 296 -7.38 11.63 18.25
C ALA A 296 -6.00 12.01 17.67
N THR A 297 -4.93 11.46 18.23
CA THR A 297 -3.56 11.62 17.71
C THR A 297 -3.43 10.94 16.35
N THR A 298 -3.91 9.71 16.21
CA THR A 298 -3.93 8.98 14.93
C THR A 298 -4.68 9.77 13.86
N GLU A 299 -5.85 10.34 14.16
CA GLU A 299 -6.60 11.18 13.21
C GLU A 299 -5.83 12.47 12.83
N THR A 300 -5.08 13.05 13.77
CA THR A 300 -4.21 14.21 13.51
C THR A 300 -3.12 13.86 12.51
N LEU A 301 -2.44 12.74 12.70
CA LEU A 301 -1.38 12.23 11.83
C LEU A 301 -1.92 11.81 10.45
N TRP A 302 -3.07 11.14 10.41
CA TRP A 302 -3.79 10.83 9.17
C TRP A 302 -4.03 12.10 8.33
N ARG A 303 -4.55 13.16 8.95
CA ARG A 303 -4.82 14.44 8.26
C ARG A 303 -3.55 15.12 7.78
N ASP A 304 -2.44 15.03 8.53
CA ASP A 304 -1.16 15.58 8.08
C ASP A 304 -0.67 14.87 6.81
N ALA A 305 -0.62 13.53 6.84
CA ALA A 305 -0.22 12.73 5.70
C ALA A 305 -1.10 13.00 4.46
N THR A 306 -2.42 12.93 4.60
CA THR A 306 -3.37 12.98 3.48
C THR A 306 -3.62 14.38 2.93
N ARG A 307 -3.55 15.43 3.77
CA ARG A 307 -3.91 16.80 3.35
C ARG A 307 -2.72 17.67 2.99
N ARG A 308 -1.50 17.26 3.35
CA ARG A 308 -0.29 18.07 3.14
C ARG A 308 0.84 17.32 2.46
N ARG A 309 0.90 15.98 2.56
CA ARG A 309 2.08 15.18 2.18
C ARG A 309 1.76 13.97 1.28
N MET A 310 0.60 14.00 0.63
CA MET A 310 0.11 12.96 -0.27
C MET A 310 0.04 13.45 -1.72
N TYR A 311 0.56 12.65 -2.63
CA TYR A 311 0.51 12.89 -4.07
C TYR A 311 -0.90 12.64 -4.63
N VAL A 312 -1.19 13.16 -5.84
CA VAL A 312 -2.51 12.98 -6.47
C VAL A 312 -2.85 11.49 -6.73
N THR A 313 -1.83 10.63 -6.79
CA THR A 313 -1.91 9.16 -6.93
C THR A 313 -2.13 8.42 -5.61
N GLY A 314 -2.15 9.09 -4.45
CA GLY A 314 -2.24 8.48 -3.12
C GLY A 314 -0.88 8.26 -2.47
N GLN A 315 0.16 8.06 -3.28
CA GLN A 315 1.53 7.85 -2.82
C GLN A 315 2.00 8.88 -1.79
N VAL A 316 2.92 8.44 -0.95
CA VAL A 316 3.63 9.25 0.04
C VAL A 316 5.13 8.93 0.00
N GLY A 317 5.94 9.78 0.61
CA GLY A 317 7.41 9.69 0.54
C GLY A 317 7.94 10.57 -0.60
N SER A 318 8.42 11.75 -0.24
CA SER A 318 8.84 12.80 -1.17
C SER A 318 10.34 12.84 -1.40
N THR A 319 11.12 11.98 -0.74
CA THR A 319 12.57 11.90 -0.93
C THR A 319 13.10 10.47 -0.82
N GLN A 320 14.09 10.16 -1.67
CA GLN A 320 14.90 8.94 -1.58
C GLN A 320 15.68 8.85 -0.27
N ASN A 321 16.08 9.99 0.31
CA ASN A 321 16.90 9.99 1.51
C ASN A 321 16.09 9.51 2.73
N GLY A 322 16.31 8.26 3.10
CA GLY A 322 15.53 7.58 4.14
C GLY A 322 14.09 7.27 3.74
N GLU A 323 13.78 7.30 2.43
CA GLU A 323 12.48 6.85 1.88
C GLU A 323 11.30 7.57 2.57
N ALA A 324 11.45 8.88 2.73
CA ALA A 324 10.83 9.61 3.83
C ALA A 324 9.82 10.66 3.39
N PHE A 325 8.94 11.01 4.32
CA PHE A 325 8.27 12.30 4.33
C PHE A 325 9.28 13.44 4.49
N THR A 326 9.04 14.59 3.84
CA THR A 326 9.84 15.81 4.00
C THR A 326 9.09 16.85 4.84
N CYS A 327 8.40 17.79 4.22
CA CYS A 327 7.65 18.83 4.89
C CYS A 327 6.33 19.14 4.16
N ASP A 328 5.47 19.92 4.82
CA ASP A 328 4.15 20.26 4.29
C ASP A 328 4.21 20.83 2.87
N PHE A 329 3.43 20.22 1.96
CA PHE A 329 3.28 20.63 0.55
C PHE A 329 4.53 20.49 -0.32
N ASP A 330 5.60 19.84 0.17
CA ASP A 330 6.75 19.46 -0.63
C ASP A 330 6.48 18.15 -1.38
N LEU A 331 5.92 18.29 -2.59
CA LEU A 331 5.52 17.18 -3.46
C LEU A 331 6.20 17.32 -4.83
N PRO A 332 7.53 17.16 -4.95
CA PRO A 332 8.21 17.11 -6.26
C PRO A 332 7.77 15.88 -7.04
N ASN A 333 7.49 15.99 -8.34
CA ASN A 333 6.99 14.87 -9.15
C ASN A 333 8.11 13.98 -9.72
N ASP A 334 9.28 14.57 -9.91
CA ASP A 334 10.45 14.02 -10.59
C ASP A 334 11.40 13.30 -9.63
N SER A 335 11.58 13.87 -8.43
CA SER A 335 12.52 13.40 -7.40
C SER A 335 11.84 12.71 -6.21
N MET A 336 10.53 12.50 -6.28
CA MET A 336 9.78 11.76 -5.27
C MET A 336 10.28 10.33 -5.09
N TYR A 337 9.84 9.71 -4.00
CA TYR A 337 10.04 8.29 -3.77
C TYR A 337 8.78 7.48 -4.08
N GLY A 338 7.64 7.81 -3.46
CA GLY A 338 6.35 7.17 -3.78
C GLY A 338 6.42 5.64 -3.73
N GLU A 339 6.92 5.09 -2.64
CA GLU A 339 7.20 3.65 -2.53
C GLU A 339 5.92 2.81 -2.66
N THR A 340 5.97 1.71 -3.42
CA THR A 340 4.83 0.77 -3.55
C THR A 340 4.35 0.26 -2.18
N CYS A 341 5.26 -0.09 -1.27
CA CYS A 341 4.91 -0.49 0.09
C CYS A 341 4.23 0.62 0.88
N ALA A 342 4.55 1.89 0.65
CA ALA A 342 3.93 2.99 1.36
C ALA A 342 2.47 3.18 0.91
N SER A 343 2.18 3.00 -0.38
CA SER A 343 0.81 2.96 -0.91
C SER A 343 0.00 1.78 -0.36
N VAL A 344 0.64 0.60 -0.23
CA VAL A 344 0.02 -0.57 0.41
C VAL A 344 -0.25 -0.29 1.90
N ALA A 345 0.73 0.26 2.62
CA ALA A 345 0.57 0.67 4.01
C ALA A 345 -0.56 1.69 4.19
N MET A 346 -0.66 2.68 3.30
CA MET A 346 -1.74 3.68 3.32
C MET A 346 -3.11 3.03 3.11
N SER A 347 -3.19 1.98 2.28
CA SER A 347 -4.42 1.18 2.10
C SER A 347 -4.82 0.48 3.40
N PHE A 348 -3.86 -0.05 4.16
CA PHE A 348 -4.11 -0.64 5.47
C PHE A 348 -4.55 0.40 6.50
N VAL A 349 -3.86 1.55 6.56
CA VAL A 349 -4.25 2.65 7.44
C VAL A 349 -5.68 3.10 7.13
N ALA A 350 -5.99 3.37 5.86
CA ALA A 350 -7.32 3.80 5.44
C ALA A 350 -8.41 2.79 5.84
N ARG A 351 -8.11 1.48 5.73
CA ARG A 351 -9.00 0.43 6.20
C ARG A 351 -9.22 0.49 7.72
N ARG A 352 -8.16 0.62 8.51
CA ARG A 352 -8.23 0.69 9.98
C ARG A 352 -8.96 1.94 10.46
N MET A 353 -8.72 3.09 9.83
CA MET A 353 -9.44 4.34 10.09
C MET A 353 -10.94 4.17 9.82
N LEU A 354 -11.30 3.54 8.70
CA LEU A 354 -12.71 3.30 8.36
C LEU A 354 -13.43 2.32 9.30
N GLU A 355 -12.72 1.32 9.84
CA GLU A 355 -13.25 0.43 10.87
C GLU A 355 -13.45 1.14 12.22
N ALA A 356 -12.64 2.17 12.51
CA ALA A 356 -12.74 2.95 13.74
C ALA A 356 -13.82 4.04 13.64
N ASP A 357 -13.93 4.72 12.51
CA ASP A 357 -14.90 5.79 12.27
C ASP A 357 -15.39 5.75 10.80
N PRO A 358 -16.71 5.65 10.53
CA PRO A 358 -17.26 5.54 9.19
C PRO A 358 -17.23 6.86 8.40
N CYS A 359 -16.03 7.39 8.13
CA CYS A 359 -15.81 8.58 7.33
C CYS A 359 -15.42 8.23 5.88
N GLY A 360 -16.17 8.79 4.92
CA GLY A 360 -15.99 8.53 3.50
C GLY A 360 -14.64 8.99 2.94
N GLU A 361 -13.95 9.92 3.62
CA GLU A 361 -12.61 10.36 3.19
C GLU A 361 -11.56 9.24 3.31
N TYR A 362 -11.71 8.34 4.28
CA TYR A 362 -10.87 7.16 4.41
C TYR A 362 -11.08 6.23 3.21
N GLY A 363 -12.33 6.04 2.81
CA GLY A 363 -12.70 5.29 1.61
C GLY A 363 -12.21 5.92 0.31
N ASP A 364 -12.15 7.24 0.22
CA ASP A 364 -11.61 7.98 -0.93
C ASP A 364 -10.09 7.80 -1.07
N VAL A 365 -9.36 7.83 0.05
CA VAL A 365 -7.92 7.56 0.04
C VAL A 365 -7.65 6.10 -0.32
N LEU A 366 -8.37 5.16 0.28
CA LEU A 366 -8.26 3.75 -0.07
C LEU A 366 -8.55 3.50 -1.56
N GLU A 367 -9.61 4.11 -2.10
CA GLU A 367 -9.94 4.03 -3.54
C GLU A 367 -8.80 4.60 -4.40
N ARG A 368 -8.23 5.74 -4.01
CA ARG A 368 -7.10 6.36 -4.71
C ARG A 368 -5.89 5.44 -4.73
N GLU A 369 -5.55 4.81 -3.62
CA GLU A 369 -4.43 3.87 -3.53
C GLU A 369 -4.65 2.63 -4.39
N LEU A 370 -5.82 1.99 -4.27
CA LEU A 370 -6.16 0.77 -5.00
C LEU A 370 -6.11 0.99 -6.52
N PHE A 371 -6.59 2.12 -7.03
CA PHE A 371 -6.64 2.36 -8.48
C PHE A 371 -5.44 3.13 -9.04
N ASN A 372 -4.47 3.53 -8.21
CA ASN A 372 -3.30 4.28 -8.65
C ASN A 372 -2.03 3.82 -7.94
N GLY A 373 -1.76 4.35 -6.74
CA GLY A 373 -0.46 4.27 -6.08
C GLY A 373 0.04 2.87 -5.75
N THR A 374 -0.85 1.88 -5.66
CA THR A 374 -0.50 0.49 -5.39
C THR A 374 -0.18 -0.26 -6.69
N ILE A 375 -1.16 -0.46 -7.56
CA ILE A 375 -1.03 -1.26 -8.78
C ILE A 375 -0.09 -0.65 -9.83
N SER A 376 0.28 0.63 -9.72
CA SER A 376 1.41 1.18 -10.50
C SER A 376 2.72 0.44 -10.23
N GLY A 377 2.85 -0.18 -9.04
CA GLY A 377 4.01 -0.95 -8.61
C GLY A 377 4.23 -2.27 -9.36
N MET A 378 3.32 -2.73 -10.22
CA MET A 378 3.45 -4.01 -10.94
C MET A 378 3.14 -3.87 -12.43
N ALA A 379 3.93 -4.54 -13.24
CA ALA A 379 3.72 -4.62 -14.69
C ALA A 379 2.51 -5.49 -14.99
N LEU A 380 1.94 -5.29 -16.18
CA LEU A 380 0.83 -6.09 -16.68
C LEU A 380 1.25 -7.55 -17.02
N ASP A 381 2.53 -7.89 -16.92
CA ASP A 381 3.01 -9.27 -17.01
C ASP A 381 3.08 -10.01 -15.65
N GLY A 382 2.93 -9.28 -14.54
CA GLY A 382 2.99 -9.83 -13.18
C GLY A 382 4.37 -10.24 -12.70
N ARG A 383 5.44 -9.89 -13.43
CA ARG A 383 6.83 -10.33 -13.13
C ARG A 383 7.80 -9.17 -12.95
N HIS A 384 7.44 -7.97 -13.40
CA HIS A 384 8.25 -6.78 -13.18
C HIS A 384 7.57 -5.82 -12.22
N PHE A 385 8.36 -5.16 -11.38
CA PHE A 385 7.87 -4.30 -10.30
C PHE A 385 8.56 -2.93 -10.28
N PHE A 386 7.86 -1.92 -9.75
CA PHE A 386 8.47 -0.69 -9.27
C PHE A 386 8.58 -0.73 -7.75
N TYR A 387 9.72 -0.25 -7.27
CA TYR A 387 9.86 0.18 -5.88
C TYR A 387 9.39 1.63 -5.76
N VAL A 388 9.98 2.51 -6.58
CA VAL A 388 9.71 3.95 -6.67
C VAL A 388 8.71 4.22 -7.78
N ASN A 389 7.70 5.05 -7.52
CA ASN A 389 6.65 5.36 -8.47
C ASN A 389 6.57 6.89 -8.72
N PRO A 390 7.28 7.42 -9.72
CA PRO A 390 7.31 8.86 -10.01
C PRO A 390 5.99 9.38 -10.60
N LEU A 391 5.83 10.70 -10.62
CA LEU A 391 4.78 11.42 -11.36
C LEU A 391 5.32 12.18 -12.58
N GLU A 392 6.65 12.28 -12.69
CA GLU A 392 7.39 12.80 -13.84
C GLU A 392 8.68 11.98 -13.98
N ALA A 393 8.94 11.43 -15.17
CA ALA A 393 10.13 10.60 -15.41
C ALA A 393 10.69 10.86 -16.82
N ASP A 394 12.02 10.98 -16.92
CA ASP A 394 12.77 11.04 -18.18
C ASP A 394 13.92 10.00 -18.12
N PRO A 395 14.00 9.04 -19.06
CA PRO A 395 15.06 8.04 -19.09
C PRO A 395 16.48 8.65 -19.11
N ARG A 396 16.67 9.79 -19.79
CA ARG A 396 17.96 10.49 -19.86
C ARG A 396 18.37 11.07 -18.52
N VAL A 397 17.43 11.67 -17.79
CA VAL A 397 17.69 12.27 -16.47
C VAL A 397 17.93 11.17 -15.45
N SER A 398 17.10 10.13 -15.46
CA SER A 398 17.20 8.98 -14.55
C SER A 398 18.54 8.25 -14.69
N ALA A 399 19.02 8.07 -15.92
CA ALA A 399 20.32 7.46 -16.19
C ALA A 399 21.53 8.41 -15.97
N GLY A 400 21.35 9.71 -16.23
CA GLY A 400 22.45 10.68 -16.28
C GLY A 400 22.66 11.50 -15.01
N ASN A 401 21.66 11.61 -14.13
CA ASN A 401 21.70 12.44 -12.93
C ASN A 401 21.57 11.58 -11.66
N PRO A 402 22.60 11.52 -10.80
CA PRO A 402 22.58 10.72 -9.57
C PRO A 402 21.43 11.03 -8.61
N SER A 403 20.88 12.24 -8.65
CA SER A 403 19.74 12.65 -7.79
C SER A 403 18.42 12.00 -8.18
N PHE A 404 18.38 11.32 -9.34
CA PHE A 404 17.21 10.66 -9.91
C PHE A 404 17.47 9.18 -10.19
N ALA A 405 18.60 8.62 -9.72
CA ALA A 405 18.98 7.24 -10.00
C ALA A 405 18.03 6.19 -9.38
N HIS A 406 17.24 6.59 -8.38
CA HIS A 406 16.18 5.76 -7.79
C HIS A 406 14.91 5.68 -8.64
N VAL A 407 14.74 6.60 -9.59
CA VAL A 407 13.57 6.66 -10.46
C VAL A 407 13.83 5.80 -11.69
N LEU A 408 13.23 4.62 -11.72
CA LEU A 408 13.29 3.77 -12.90
C LEU A 408 12.20 4.15 -13.91
N THR A 409 12.54 4.09 -15.20
CA THR A 409 11.58 4.28 -16.32
C THR A 409 11.03 2.97 -16.86
N ARG A 410 11.47 1.86 -16.28
CA ARG A 410 10.99 0.49 -16.49
C ARG A 410 10.91 -0.23 -15.17
N ARG A 411 9.87 -1.06 -15.02
CA ARG A 411 9.77 -1.97 -13.89
C ARG A 411 10.91 -2.99 -13.96
N ALA A 412 11.56 -3.24 -12.83
CA ALA A 412 12.66 -4.19 -12.70
C ALA A 412 12.14 -5.61 -12.47
N GLU A 413 12.91 -6.63 -12.81
CA GLU A 413 12.58 -8.02 -12.46
C GLU A 413 12.50 -8.19 -10.95
N TRP A 414 13.49 -7.67 -10.21
CA TRP A 414 13.55 -7.77 -8.76
C TRP A 414 14.46 -6.71 -8.12
N PHE A 415 14.42 -6.62 -6.78
CA PHE A 415 15.14 -5.64 -5.99
C PHE A 415 16.03 -6.32 -4.93
N PRO A 416 17.18 -5.71 -4.57
CA PRO A 416 17.97 -6.18 -3.44
C PRO A 416 17.16 -6.19 -2.13
N THR A 417 16.26 -5.20 -2.00
CA THR A 417 15.30 -5.06 -0.91
C THR A 417 13.89 -5.33 -1.46
N PRO A 418 13.42 -6.58 -1.57
CA PRO A 418 12.18 -6.88 -2.28
C PRO A 418 10.93 -6.82 -1.38
N CYS A 419 10.81 -5.76 -0.58
CA CYS A 419 9.61 -5.55 0.22
C CYS A 419 8.35 -5.38 -0.66
N CYS A 420 8.48 -4.72 -1.81
CA CYS A 420 7.35 -4.29 -2.66
C CYS A 420 6.56 -5.44 -3.33
N PRO A 421 7.19 -6.43 -4.01
CA PRO A 421 6.45 -7.43 -4.77
C PRO A 421 5.48 -8.27 -3.94
N ALA A 422 5.93 -8.78 -2.78
CA ALA A 422 5.09 -9.59 -1.91
C ALA A 422 4.04 -8.72 -1.17
N ASN A 423 4.38 -7.48 -0.82
CA ASN A 423 3.45 -6.56 -0.17
C ASN A 423 2.28 -6.16 -1.09
N LEU A 424 2.56 -5.91 -2.37
CA LEU A 424 1.52 -5.69 -3.37
C LEU A 424 0.67 -6.94 -3.59
N ALA A 425 1.31 -8.11 -3.72
CA ALA A 425 0.62 -9.38 -3.91
C ALA A 425 -0.39 -9.65 -2.77
N ARG A 426 0.02 -9.48 -1.50
CA ARG A 426 -0.90 -9.69 -0.37
C ARG A 426 -2.07 -8.71 -0.35
N LEU A 427 -1.88 -7.46 -0.79
CA LEU A 427 -2.98 -6.49 -0.91
C LEU A 427 -3.97 -6.90 -2.01
N VAL A 428 -3.47 -7.17 -3.22
CA VAL A 428 -4.30 -7.57 -4.37
C VAL A 428 -5.09 -8.83 -4.04
N GLU A 429 -4.46 -9.78 -3.35
CA GLU A 429 -5.09 -11.06 -3.07
C GLU A 429 -6.05 -11.05 -1.89
N SER A 430 -5.98 -10.02 -1.04
CA SER A 430 -6.93 -9.77 0.07
C SER A 430 -7.95 -8.67 -0.23
N LEU A 431 -8.09 -8.27 -1.49
CA LEU A 431 -8.93 -7.15 -1.92
C LEU A 431 -10.37 -7.21 -1.36
N GLU A 432 -10.92 -8.41 -1.19
CA GLU A 432 -12.26 -8.60 -0.65
C GLU A 432 -12.44 -8.00 0.75
N ARG A 433 -11.35 -7.87 1.53
CA ARG A 433 -11.34 -7.28 2.88
C ARG A 433 -11.46 -5.75 2.86
N TYR A 434 -11.40 -5.11 1.71
CA TYR A 434 -11.40 -3.65 1.57
C TYR A 434 -12.74 -3.10 1.05
N ILE A 435 -13.66 -3.98 0.62
CA ILE A 435 -14.91 -3.60 -0.04
C ILE A 435 -15.98 -3.17 0.97
N TYR A 436 -16.16 -3.95 2.03
CA TYR A 436 -17.23 -3.77 3.02
C TYR A 436 -16.70 -3.62 4.43
N VAL A 437 -17.39 -2.83 5.26
CA VAL A 437 -17.14 -2.77 6.71
C VAL A 437 -18.44 -3.13 7.44
N GLU A 438 -18.36 -4.08 8.37
CA GLU A 438 -19.43 -4.30 9.35
C GLU A 438 -19.19 -3.45 10.58
N CYS A 439 -20.20 -2.69 10.99
CA CYS A 439 -20.19 -1.92 12.23
C CYS A 439 -21.28 -2.41 13.18
N ASP A 440 -21.22 -1.99 14.44
CA ASP A 440 -22.28 -2.22 15.43
C ASP A 440 -22.65 -3.70 15.61
N GLY A 441 -21.67 -4.60 15.52
CA GLY A 441 -21.89 -6.05 15.62
C GLY A 441 -22.70 -6.64 14.45
N GLY A 442 -22.66 -6.01 13.28
CA GLY A 442 -23.35 -6.45 12.06
C GLY A 442 -24.70 -5.76 11.79
N ALA A 443 -25.11 -4.82 12.65
CA ALA A 443 -26.33 -4.03 12.44
C ALA A 443 -26.18 -3.00 11.30
N THR A 444 -24.94 -2.60 10.99
CA THR A 444 -24.63 -1.69 9.89
C THR A 444 -23.62 -2.33 8.93
N VAL A 445 -23.90 -2.27 7.63
CA VAL A 445 -22.99 -2.67 6.55
C VAL A 445 -22.64 -1.45 5.71
N LEU A 446 -21.36 -1.10 5.65
CA LEU A 446 -20.85 -0.04 4.77
C LEU A 446 -20.35 -0.64 3.46
N VAL A 447 -20.88 -0.17 2.34
CA VAL A 447 -20.37 -0.42 0.99
C VAL A 447 -19.39 0.71 0.66
N ASN A 448 -18.10 0.40 0.80
CA ASN A 448 -17.03 1.37 0.71
C ASN A 448 -16.35 1.41 -0.66
N GLN A 449 -16.06 0.27 -1.27
CA GLN A 449 -15.44 0.21 -2.60
C GLN A 449 -16.40 -0.33 -3.65
N PHE A 450 -16.41 0.26 -4.84
CA PHE A 450 -17.29 -0.15 -5.94
C PHE A 450 -16.66 -1.25 -6.79
N ILE A 451 -16.21 -2.31 -6.13
CA ILE A 451 -15.60 -3.47 -6.76
C ILE A 451 -16.68 -4.55 -6.86
N ALA A 452 -17.17 -4.83 -8.08
CA ALA A 452 -18.21 -5.83 -8.29
C ALA A 452 -17.87 -7.13 -7.54
N SER A 453 -18.84 -7.61 -6.76
CA SER A 453 -18.64 -8.71 -5.82
C SER A 453 -19.95 -9.29 -5.28
N ASN A 454 -19.88 -10.52 -4.77
CA ASN A 454 -20.95 -11.18 -4.03
C ASN A 454 -20.50 -11.35 -2.57
N ALA A 455 -21.19 -10.71 -1.63
CA ALA A 455 -20.89 -10.78 -0.21
C ALA A 455 -22.00 -11.52 0.54
N THR A 456 -21.61 -12.35 1.50
CA THR A 456 -22.50 -12.93 2.53
C THR A 456 -21.85 -12.71 3.89
N PHE A 457 -22.58 -12.02 4.77
CA PHE A 457 -22.17 -11.71 6.13
C PHE A 457 -22.56 -12.86 7.07
N ASP A 458 -21.94 -12.95 8.25
CA ASP A 458 -22.23 -14.03 9.22
C ASP A 458 -23.69 -14.00 9.72
N SER A 459 -24.32 -12.82 9.70
CA SER A 459 -25.75 -12.63 9.98
C SER A 459 -26.66 -13.29 8.94
N GLY A 460 -26.14 -13.65 7.76
CA GLY A 460 -26.89 -14.13 6.61
C GLY A 460 -27.33 -13.03 5.64
N VAL A 461 -27.12 -11.75 5.97
CA VAL A 461 -27.27 -10.64 5.02
C VAL A 461 -26.39 -10.90 3.81
N SER A 462 -26.87 -10.57 2.61
CA SER A 462 -26.07 -10.67 1.40
C SER A 462 -26.14 -9.40 0.56
N VAL A 463 -25.03 -9.04 -0.08
CA VAL A 463 -24.94 -7.91 -1.01
C VAL A 463 -24.35 -8.42 -2.32
N VAL A 464 -25.08 -8.25 -3.42
CA VAL A 464 -24.55 -8.45 -4.77
C VAL A 464 -24.32 -7.08 -5.38
N GLN A 465 -23.05 -6.75 -5.62
CA GLN A 465 -22.61 -5.50 -6.25
C GLN A 465 -22.25 -5.78 -7.72
N GLU A 466 -23.00 -5.16 -8.63
CA GLU A 466 -22.81 -5.24 -10.08
C GLU A 466 -22.35 -3.88 -10.64
N GLY A 467 -21.55 -3.91 -11.70
CA GLY A 467 -21.02 -2.72 -12.36
C GLY A 467 -19.67 -2.99 -13.03
N ASN A 468 -19.20 -2.05 -13.84
CA ASN A 468 -17.91 -2.14 -14.54
C ASN A 468 -16.93 -1.04 -14.10
N TYR A 469 -16.93 -0.71 -12.81
CA TYR A 469 -16.00 0.24 -12.22
C TYR A 469 -14.55 -0.30 -12.33
N PRO A 470 -13.54 0.53 -12.64
CA PRO A 470 -13.54 2.00 -12.70
C PRO A 470 -13.89 2.59 -14.09
N TRP A 471 -14.40 1.78 -15.02
CA TRP A 471 -14.70 2.21 -16.38
C TRP A 471 -16.10 2.80 -16.53
N ASP A 472 -17.06 2.26 -15.81
CA ASP A 472 -18.45 2.73 -15.80
C ASP A 472 -18.86 3.26 -14.41
N GLY A 473 -19.86 4.15 -14.38
CA GLY A 473 -20.34 4.82 -13.18
C GLY A 473 -21.67 4.27 -12.66
N ASP A 474 -22.32 3.38 -13.39
CA ASP A 474 -23.55 2.72 -12.99
C ASP A 474 -23.21 1.49 -12.13
N ILE A 475 -23.69 1.51 -10.89
CA ILE A 475 -23.44 0.51 -9.86
C ILE A 475 -24.77 0.10 -9.26
N ASP A 476 -25.05 -1.20 -9.24
CA ASP A 476 -26.26 -1.76 -8.65
C ASP A 476 -25.90 -2.64 -7.45
N LEU A 477 -26.56 -2.40 -6.31
CA LEU A 477 -26.41 -3.16 -5.08
C LEU A 477 -27.74 -3.84 -4.78
N LYS A 478 -27.76 -5.17 -4.85
CA LYS A 478 -28.91 -5.98 -4.42
C LYS A 478 -28.62 -6.48 -3.01
N VAL A 479 -29.35 -5.96 -2.04
CA VAL A 479 -29.22 -6.32 -0.63
C VAL A 479 -30.37 -7.25 -0.26
N SER A 480 -30.06 -8.39 0.35
CA SER A 480 -31.06 -9.29 0.95
C SER A 480 -30.83 -9.39 2.45
N ASN A 481 -31.89 -9.17 3.23
CA ASN A 481 -31.85 -9.24 4.68
C ASN A 481 -32.78 -10.36 5.19
N PRO A 482 -32.27 -11.59 5.40
CA PRO A 482 -33.06 -12.69 5.95
C PRO A 482 -33.16 -12.68 7.48
N THR A 483 -32.54 -11.69 8.16
CA THR A 483 -32.49 -11.62 9.63
C THR A 483 -33.83 -11.21 10.24
N ASP A 484 -33.96 -11.32 11.56
CA ASP A 484 -35.12 -10.88 12.35
C ASP A 484 -35.06 -9.38 12.75
N ALA A 485 -34.02 -8.67 12.33
CA ALA A 485 -33.82 -7.24 12.57
C ALA A 485 -33.66 -6.46 11.25
N SER A 486 -33.83 -5.13 11.30
CA SER A 486 -33.41 -4.30 10.16
C SER A 486 -31.89 -4.19 10.12
N VAL A 487 -31.36 -4.01 8.92
CA VAL A 487 -29.93 -3.78 8.69
C VAL A 487 -29.77 -2.45 8.00
N ARG A 488 -28.88 -1.62 8.55
CA ARG A 488 -28.54 -0.32 7.99
C ARG A 488 -27.45 -0.48 6.94
N VAL A 489 -27.71 -0.05 5.71
CA VAL A 489 -26.72 -0.07 4.63
C VAL A 489 -26.25 1.35 4.36
N GLY A 490 -24.96 1.60 4.52
CA GLY A 490 -24.31 2.87 4.17
C GLY A 490 -23.53 2.74 2.88
N VAL A 491 -23.86 3.53 1.86
CA VAL A 491 -23.11 3.53 0.59
C VAL A 491 -22.25 4.79 0.52
N ARG A 492 -20.93 4.62 0.33
CA ARG A 492 -20.01 5.76 0.20
C ARG A 492 -20.39 6.60 -1.02
N ILE A 493 -20.31 7.91 -0.89
CA ILE A 493 -20.36 8.87 -1.99
C ILE A 493 -18.95 9.42 -2.17
N PRO A 494 -18.25 9.09 -3.27
CA PRO A 494 -16.88 9.54 -3.45
C PRO A 494 -16.78 11.06 -3.44
N GLY A 495 -15.76 11.60 -2.77
CA GLY A 495 -15.55 13.04 -2.69
C GLY A 495 -15.41 13.71 -4.06
N TRP A 496 -14.86 12.99 -5.06
CA TRP A 496 -14.74 13.48 -6.43
C TRP A 496 -16.08 13.57 -7.18
N ALA A 497 -17.13 12.88 -6.69
CA ALA A 497 -18.47 12.85 -7.24
C ALA A 497 -19.51 13.61 -6.40
N ALA A 498 -19.10 14.19 -5.26
CA ALA A 498 -19.99 14.82 -4.29
C ALA A 498 -20.91 15.87 -4.95
N GLY A 499 -22.21 15.80 -4.63
CA GLY A 499 -23.26 16.69 -5.16
C GLY A 499 -23.68 16.40 -6.62
N LYS A 500 -23.09 15.40 -7.27
CA LYS A 500 -23.38 15.01 -8.66
C LYS A 500 -23.85 13.56 -8.81
N VAL A 501 -23.80 12.77 -7.74
CA VAL A 501 -24.28 11.37 -7.73
C VAL A 501 -25.80 11.33 -7.79
N CYS A 502 -26.33 10.45 -8.63
CA CYS A 502 -27.72 10.04 -8.56
C CYS A 502 -27.80 8.71 -7.82
N ILE A 503 -28.60 8.65 -6.76
CA ILE A 503 -28.88 7.42 -6.02
C ILE A 503 -30.38 7.16 -6.01
N SER A 504 -30.77 5.90 -6.18
CA SER A 504 -32.14 5.44 -6.03
C SER A 504 -32.21 4.17 -5.22
N ILE A 505 -33.27 4.02 -4.44
CA ILE A 505 -33.59 2.81 -3.69
C ILE A 505 -34.93 2.29 -4.20
N ASP A 506 -34.97 1.06 -4.68
CA ASP A 506 -36.14 0.44 -5.31
C ASP A 506 -36.77 1.32 -6.42
N GLY A 507 -35.88 1.97 -7.19
CA GLY A 507 -36.25 2.90 -8.27
C GLY A 507 -36.69 4.30 -7.83
N ALA A 508 -36.86 4.56 -6.53
CA ALA A 508 -37.17 5.88 -6.00
C ALA A 508 -35.89 6.69 -5.76
N LYS A 509 -35.77 7.86 -6.38
CA LYS A 509 -34.61 8.75 -6.18
C LYS A 509 -34.52 9.21 -4.74
N VAL A 510 -33.32 9.14 -4.17
CA VAL A 510 -33.01 9.59 -2.82
C VAL A 510 -32.36 10.97 -2.89
N ALA A 511 -32.88 11.91 -2.11
CA ALA A 511 -32.33 13.27 -1.98
C ALA A 511 -31.59 13.49 -0.63
N ALA A 512 -31.28 12.40 0.09
CA ALA A 512 -30.59 12.47 1.37
C ALA A 512 -29.16 13.00 1.19
N ALA A 513 -28.78 13.96 2.03
CA ALA A 513 -27.40 14.40 2.12
C ALA A 513 -26.54 13.29 2.76
N PRO A 514 -25.32 13.04 2.28
CA PRO A 514 -24.42 12.09 2.94
C PRO A 514 -24.10 12.53 4.37
N VAL A 515 -24.05 11.58 5.30
CA VAL A 515 -23.52 11.75 6.66
C VAL A 515 -22.10 11.24 6.63
N ASP A 516 -21.13 12.13 6.83
CA ASP A 516 -19.69 11.84 6.77
C ASP A 516 -19.29 11.06 5.51
N GLY A 517 -19.91 11.40 4.38
CA GLY A 517 -19.62 10.78 3.08
C GLY A 517 -20.42 9.51 2.75
N PHE A 518 -21.35 9.07 3.61
CA PHE A 518 -22.20 7.90 3.34
C PHE A 518 -23.69 8.28 3.23
N VAL A 519 -24.39 7.69 2.26
CA VAL A 519 -25.86 7.71 2.22
C VAL A 519 -26.39 6.41 2.80
N TYR A 520 -27.29 6.52 3.79
CA TYR A 520 -27.80 5.38 4.52
C TYR A 520 -29.23 5.02 4.13
N THR A 521 -29.53 3.73 4.15
CA THR A 521 -30.88 3.18 4.07
C THR A 521 -31.06 2.02 5.02
N GLU A 522 -32.29 1.81 5.49
CA GLU A 522 -32.67 0.63 6.27
C GLU A 522 -33.26 -0.43 5.34
N VAL A 523 -32.76 -1.66 5.45
CA VAL A 523 -33.35 -2.85 4.80
C VAL A 523 -34.09 -3.64 5.86
N ALA A 524 -35.42 -3.73 5.74
CA ALA A 524 -36.27 -4.35 6.74
C ALA A 524 -36.03 -5.86 6.84
N THR A 525 -36.40 -6.45 7.98
CA THR A 525 -36.38 -7.91 8.20
C THR A 525 -37.15 -8.66 7.12
N GLY A 526 -36.57 -9.72 6.58
CA GLY A 526 -37.17 -10.57 5.55
C GLY A 526 -37.45 -9.86 4.22
N SER A 527 -36.73 -8.78 3.92
CA SER A 527 -36.90 -7.99 2.70
C SER A 527 -35.60 -7.84 1.91
N ASP A 528 -35.77 -7.51 0.64
CA ASP A 528 -34.68 -7.18 -0.28
C ASP A 528 -34.80 -5.71 -0.68
N ALA A 529 -33.68 -5.09 -1.02
CA ALA A 529 -33.60 -3.73 -1.54
C ALA A 529 -32.63 -3.66 -2.72
N VAL A 530 -32.95 -2.84 -3.72
CA VAL A 530 -32.02 -2.49 -4.80
C VAL A 530 -31.59 -1.05 -4.66
N ILE A 531 -30.29 -0.83 -4.45
CA ILE A 531 -29.68 0.50 -4.36
C ILE A 531 -28.85 0.71 -5.62
N SER A 532 -29.26 1.66 -6.46
CA SER A 532 -28.55 2.00 -7.71
C SER A 532 -27.86 3.35 -7.57
N LEU A 533 -26.58 3.42 -7.95
CA LEU A 533 -25.77 4.64 -8.02
C LEU A 533 -25.37 4.90 -9.48
N THR A 534 -25.47 6.15 -9.91
CA THR A 534 -24.85 6.64 -11.15
C THR A 534 -23.84 7.73 -10.80
N LEU A 535 -22.56 7.43 -11.04
CA LEU A 535 -21.43 8.33 -10.81
C LEU A 535 -21.07 9.12 -12.09
N PRO A 536 -20.70 10.41 -11.99
CA PRO A 536 -20.36 11.24 -13.15
C PRO A 536 -18.93 10.94 -13.68
N MET A 537 -18.80 9.93 -14.53
CA MET A 537 -17.50 9.44 -15.04
C MET A 537 -16.91 10.24 -16.22
N GLY A 538 -17.22 11.53 -16.32
CA GLY A 538 -16.58 12.41 -17.32
C GLY A 538 -15.12 12.69 -16.95
N PRO A 539 -14.20 12.86 -17.93
CA PRO A 539 -12.88 13.40 -17.66
C PRO A 539 -12.97 14.74 -16.93
N ARG A 540 -12.06 14.95 -15.97
CA ARG A 540 -11.94 16.21 -15.23
C ARG A 540 -10.48 16.53 -15.02
N VAL A 541 -10.20 17.81 -14.80
CA VAL A 541 -8.90 18.27 -14.35
C VAL A 541 -8.95 18.62 -12.87
N VAL A 542 -7.87 18.32 -12.15
CA VAL A 542 -7.64 18.75 -10.77
C VAL A 542 -6.38 19.61 -10.69
N ARG A 543 -6.33 20.49 -9.70
CA ARG A 543 -5.12 21.28 -9.38
C ARG A 543 -4.66 20.99 -7.96
N ALA A 544 -3.37 21.13 -7.72
CA ALA A 544 -2.83 21.10 -6.36
C ALA A 544 -3.24 22.34 -5.56
N SER A 545 -2.97 22.31 -4.25
CA SER A 545 -3.02 23.52 -3.40
C SER A 545 -1.99 24.54 -3.91
N THR A 546 -2.26 25.84 -3.76
CA THR A 546 -1.30 26.91 -4.13
C THR A 546 -0.02 26.89 -3.28
N ARG A 547 0.05 26.04 -2.26
CA ARG A 547 1.24 25.79 -1.44
C ARG A 547 2.16 24.73 -2.04
N VAL A 548 1.67 23.90 -2.96
CA VAL A 548 2.46 22.89 -3.65
C VAL A 548 3.21 23.55 -4.79
N ARG A 549 4.52 23.78 -4.57
CA ARG A 549 5.38 24.52 -5.51
C ARG A 549 5.51 23.82 -6.86
N SER A 550 5.71 22.50 -6.84
CA SER A 550 6.04 21.67 -8.01
C SER A 550 4.92 21.62 -9.06
N ASP A 551 3.68 21.86 -8.63
CA ASP A 551 2.47 21.76 -9.45
C ASP A 551 1.88 23.13 -9.80
N SER A 552 2.59 24.21 -9.46
CA SER A 552 2.14 25.57 -9.76
C SER A 552 1.98 25.76 -11.27
N GLY A 553 0.77 26.14 -11.70
CA GLY A 553 0.45 26.33 -13.12
C GLY A 553 0.26 25.02 -13.90
N LYS A 554 0.16 23.87 -13.22
CA LYS A 554 -0.15 22.58 -13.84
C LYS A 554 -1.52 22.05 -13.39
N VAL A 555 -2.06 21.11 -14.16
CA VAL A 555 -3.27 20.34 -13.86
C VAL A 555 -3.00 18.85 -14.07
N ALA A 556 -3.70 18.00 -13.32
CA ALA A 556 -3.70 16.55 -13.53
C ALA A 556 -5.05 16.10 -14.08
N VAL A 557 -5.04 15.16 -15.02
CA VAL A 557 -6.26 14.60 -15.63
C VAL A 557 -6.71 13.40 -14.78
N MET A 558 -8.00 13.33 -14.48
CA MET A 558 -8.61 12.21 -13.75
C MET A 558 -9.95 11.82 -14.38
N ARG A 559 -10.33 10.54 -14.26
CA ARG A 559 -11.67 10.04 -14.60
C ARG A 559 -12.09 9.00 -13.56
N GLY A 560 -13.21 9.25 -12.88
CA GLY A 560 -13.56 8.49 -11.68
C GLY A 560 -12.38 8.49 -10.67
N PRO A 561 -11.96 7.34 -10.15
CA PRO A 561 -10.87 7.24 -9.18
C PRO A 561 -9.48 7.25 -9.82
N VAL A 562 -9.40 7.12 -11.14
CA VAL A 562 -8.15 6.90 -11.88
C VAL A 562 -7.51 8.23 -12.25
N VAL A 563 -6.24 8.38 -11.90
CA VAL A 563 -5.31 9.40 -12.36
C VAL A 563 -4.76 8.98 -13.72
N PHE A 564 -4.57 9.94 -14.61
CA PHE A 564 -4.06 9.71 -15.96
C PHE A 564 -2.69 10.36 -16.15
N CYS A 565 -1.86 9.79 -17.04
CA CYS A 565 -0.56 10.31 -17.41
C CYS A 565 -0.36 10.33 -18.94
N MET A 566 0.53 11.21 -19.41
CA MET A 566 1.07 11.15 -20.77
C MET A 566 2.31 10.25 -20.79
N GLU A 567 2.48 9.48 -21.87
CA GLU A 567 3.71 8.73 -22.17
C GLU A 567 4.23 9.12 -23.55
N SER A 568 5.56 9.09 -23.76
CA SER A 568 6.16 9.30 -25.09
C SER A 568 5.66 8.32 -26.15
N ALA A 569 5.18 7.14 -25.73
CA ALA A 569 4.61 6.14 -26.63
C ALA A 569 3.35 6.62 -27.37
N ASP A 570 2.63 7.62 -26.85
CA ASP A 570 1.44 8.20 -27.50
C ASP A 570 1.60 9.68 -27.88
N ASN A 571 2.68 10.33 -27.44
CA ASN A 571 2.86 11.77 -27.55
C ASN A 571 4.28 12.07 -28.02
N ASP A 572 4.39 12.57 -29.26
CA ASP A 572 5.67 12.84 -29.90
C ASP A 572 6.46 13.95 -29.19
N GLY A 573 7.79 13.86 -29.21
CA GLY A 573 8.68 14.88 -28.64
C GLY A 573 8.68 14.92 -27.11
N ASP A 574 9.27 15.97 -26.54
CA ASP A 574 9.39 16.08 -25.08
C ASP A 574 8.06 16.46 -24.41
N LEU A 575 7.63 15.70 -23.40
CA LEU A 575 6.31 15.86 -22.79
C LEU A 575 6.12 17.21 -22.08
N TRP A 576 7.20 17.82 -21.57
CA TRP A 576 7.15 19.13 -20.93
C TRP A 576 6.86 20.28 -21.90
N ASN A 577 6.81 20.04 -23.21
CA ASN A 577 6.50 21.05 -24.23
C ASN A 577 5.01 21.11 -24.61
N TYR A 578 4.16 20.28 -24.00
CA TYR A 578 2.72 20.27 -24.25
C TYR A 578 1.95 21.23 -23.34
N GLU A 579 0.89 21.83 -23.90
CA GLU A 579 -0.16 22.53 -23.14
C GLU A 579 -1.54 22.02 -23.55
N LEU A 580 -2.41 21.78 -22.55
CA LEU A 580 -3.71 21.14 -22.69
C LEU A 580 -4.85 22.17 -22.73
N ASP A 581 -5.72 22.10 -23.75
CA ASP A 581 -7.06 22.68 -23.65
C ASP A 581 -7.96 21.78 -22.79
N THR A 582 -8.13 22.15 -21.53
CA THR A 582 -8.86 21.35 -20.54
C THR A 582 -10.34 21.13 -20.87
N ALA A 583 -10.94 21.96 -21.74
CA ALA A 583 -12.34 21.81 -22.14
C ALA A 583 -12.54 20.74 -23.23
N SER A 584 -11.47 20.27 -23.86
CA SER A 584 -11.49 19.36 -25.00
C SER A 584 -11.41 17.87 -24.65
N LEU A 585 -11.41 17.53 -23.36
CA LEU A 585 -11.16 16.16 -22.90
C LEU A 585 -12.31 15.22 -23.24
N GLU A 586 -11.96 14.11 -23.89
CA GLU A 586 -12.87 13.01 -24.25
C GLU A 586 -12.29 11.68 -23.77
N ALA A 587 -13.16 10.73 -23.41
CA ALA A 587 -12.79 9.40 -22.95
C ALA A 587 -13.29 8.33 -23.91
N GLU A 588 -12.45 7.34 -24.18
CA GLU A 588 -12.74 6.22 -25.09
C GLU A 588 -12.26 4.89 -24.49
N TRP A 589 -13.13 3.88 -24.50
CA TRP A 589 -12.76 2.51 -24.14
C TRP A 589 -11.92 1.87 -25.25
N CYS A 590 -10.76 1.33 -24.89
CA CYS A 590 -9.78 0.76 -25.81
C CYS A 590 -9.39 -0.66 -25.36
N PRO A 591 -10.14 -1.70 -25.79
CA PRO A 591 -9.95 -3.08 -25.32
C PRO A 591 -8.60 -3.70 -25.71
N GLU A 592 -8.01 -3.26 -26.82
CA GLU A 592 -6.76 -3.81 -27.38
C GLU A 592 -5.48 -3.18 -26.80
N VAL A 593 -5.62 -2.22 -25.88
CA VAL A 593 -4.50 -1.45 -25.32
C VAL A 593 -4.40 -1.74 -23.83
N LEU A 594 -3.22 -2.15 -23.35
CA LEU A 594 -2.91 -2.27 -21.92
C LEU A 594 -3.95 -3.14 -21.17
N ASP A 595 -4.30 -4.30 -21.73
CA ASP A 595 -5.32 -5.24 -21.24
C ASP A 595 -6.74 -4.65 -21.10
N GLY A 596 -7.04 -3.60 -21.86
CA GLY A 596 -8.34 -2.96 -21.89
C GLY A 596 -8.42 -1.81 -20.89
N VAL A 597 -8.29 -0.59 -21.40
CA VAL A 597 -8.35 0.64 -20.60
C VAL A 597 -9.25 1.68 -21.23
N VAL A 598 -9.73 2.63 -20.43
CA VAL A 598 -10.17 3.92 -20.96
C VAL A 598 -8.95 4.78 -21.23
N LYS A 599 -8.82 5.30 -22.45
CA LYS A 599 -7.91 6.41 -22.78
C LYS A 599 -8.65 7.73 -22.65
N VAL A 600 -7.93 8.79 -22.28
CA VAL A 600 -8.43 10.16 -22.35
C VAL A 600 -7.62 10.90 -23.41
N THR A 601 -8.29 11.63 -24.29
CA THR A 601 -7.62 12.47 -25.29
C THR A 601 -8.09 13.91 -25.16
N GLY A 602 -7.22 14.86 -25.47
CA GLY A 602 -7.56 16.27 -25.57
C GLY A 602 -6.80 16.94 -26.70
N THR A 603 -7.23 18.13 -27.08
CA THR A 603 -6.48 19.03 -27.96
C THR A 603 -5.65 20.02 -27.16
N GLY A 604 -4.68 20.62 -27.81
CA GLY A 604 -3.82 21.62 -27.19
C GLY A 604 -2.78 22.13 -28.17
N VAL A 605 -1.65 22.56 -27.61
CA VAL A 605 -0.49 22.98 -28.39
C VAL A 605 0.76 22.28 -27.89
N ARG A 606 1.75 22.17 -28.76
CA ARG A 606 3.10 21.72 -28.42
C ARG A 606 4.10 22.76 -28.89
N ALA A 607 5.09 23.08 -28.08
CA ALA A 607 6.20 23.91 -28.52
C ALA A 607 7.02 23.15 -29.58
N VAL A 608 7.28 23.80 -30.71
CA VAL A 608 8.16 23.28 -31.76
C VAL A 608 9.57 23.21 -31.19
N ALA A 609 10.23 22.07 -31.32
CA ALA A 609 11.59 21.89 -30.83
C ALA A 609 12.54 22.89 -31.50
N ASP A 610 13.37 23.54 -30.69
CA ASP A 610 14.43 24.42 -31.16
C ASP A 610 15.51 23.62 -31.93
N ASP A 611 16.37 24.35 -32.65
CA ASP A 611 17.56 23.78 -33.28
C ASP A 611 18.44 23.09 -32.20
N PRO A 612 18.78 21.80 -32.36
CA PRO A 612 19.64 21.07 -31.42
C PRO A 612 21.03 21.71 -31.22
N ASP A 613 21.52 22.47 -32.21
CA ASP A 613 22.79 23.20 -32.12
C ASP A 613 22.61 24.66 -31.65
N GLY A 614 21.39 25.04 -31.25
CA GLY A 614 21.04 26.37 -30.77
C GLY A 614 21.57 26.69 -29.35
N GLU A 615 21.54 27.98 -29.00
CA GLU A 615 21.92 28.44 -27.66
C GLU A 615 20.88 28.01 -26.61
N PRO A 616 21.29 27.61 -25.39
CA PRO A 616 20.37 27.15 -24.34
C PRO A 616 19.45 28.25 -23.78
N TYR A 617 19.68 29.52 -24.14
CA TYR A 617 18.88 30.66 -23.70
C TYR A 617 18.54 31.57 -24.90
N GLN A 618 17.25 31.79 -25.14
CA GLN A 618 16.72 32.65 -26.21
C GLN A 618 15.74 33.68 -25.65
N GLU A 619 15.33 34.67 -26.46
CA GLU A 619 14.31 35.65 -26.05
C GLU A 619 12.94 34.98 -25.85
N ALA A 620 12.27 35.23 -24.72
CA ALA A 620 11.07 34.47 -24.30
C ALA A 620 9.89 34.44 -25.30
N GLY A 621 9.83 35.37 -26.26
CA GLY A 621 8.75 35.46 -27.24
C GLY A 621 8.98 34.67 -28.54
N THR A 622 10.09 33.93 -28.66
CA THR A 622 10.46 33.22 -29.91
C THR A 622 9.90 31.80 -30.00
N VAL A 623 9.29 31.29 -28.93
CA VAL A 623 8.72 29.94 -28.90
C VAL A 623 7.60 29.82 -29.94
N SER A 624 7.78 28.93 -30.90
CA SER A 624 6.76 28.58 -31.88
C SER A 624 5.90 27.44 -31.35
N TRP A 625 4.59 27.52 -31.56
CA TRP A 625 3.63 26.52 -31.10
C TRP A 625 2.88 25.93 -32.28
N GLU A 626 2.59 24.64 -32.23
CA GLU A 626 1.76 23.94 -33.20
C GLU A 626 0.59 23.22 -32.52
N PRO A 627 -0.57 23.09 -33.18
CA PRO A 627 -1.68 22.29 -32.65
C PRO A 627 -1.26 20.85 -32.41
N ALA A 628 -1.66 20.29 -31.27
CA ALA A 628 -1.34 18.93 -30.88
C ALA A 628 -2.56 18.20 -30.32
N LYS A 629 -2.57 16.88 -30.48
CA LYS A 629 -3.47 15.98 -29.76
C LYS A 629 -2.67 15.35 -28.62
N LEU A 630 -3.17 15.46 -27.40
CA LEU A 630 -2.61 14.86 -26.22
C LEU A 630 -3.37 13.58 -25.92
N THR A 631 -2.65 12.49 -25.69
CA THR A 631 -3.21 11.19 -25.31
C THR A 631 -2.72 10.82 -23.92
N PHE A 632 -3.68 10.44 -23.07
CA PHE A 632 -3.45 10.03 -21.70
C PHE A 632 -3.92 8.60 -21.49
N VAL A 633 -3.16 7.85 -20.70
CA VAL A 633 -3.47 6.49 -20.25
C VAL A 633 -3.59 6.48 -18.72
N PRO A 634 -4.25 5.47 -18.12
CA PRO A 634 -4.27 5.32 -16.67
C PRO A 634 -2.85 5.28 -16.09
N TYR A 635 -2.62 6.03 -15.01
CA TYR A 635 -1.31 6.12 -14.37
C TYR A 635 -0.75 4.74 -14.05
N TYR A 636 -1.55 3.84 -13.46
CA TYR A 636 -1.06 2.50 -13.11
C TYR A 636 -0.52 1.70 -14.31
N ALA A 637 -0.98 2.00 -15.54
CA ALA A 637 -0.66 1.24 -16.73
C ALA A 637 0.61 1.72 -17.46
N TRP A 638 1.24 2.81 -17.00
CA TRP A 638 2.47 3.34 -17.59
C TRP A 638 3.64 2.32 -17.55
N ALA A 639 4.67 2.56 -18.36
CA ALA A 639 5.89 1.75 -18.48
C ALA A 639 5.70 0.29 -18.95
N ASN A 640 4.52 -0.06 -19.50
CA ASN A 640 4.23 -1.37 -20.10
C ASN A 640 4.43 -1.41 -21.64
N ARG A 641 4.88 -0.31 -22.26
CA ARG A 641 5.03 -0.18 -23.73
C ARG A 641 6.47 0.13 -24.14
N GLU A 642 6.75 1.06 -25.04
CA GLU A 642 8.13 1.50 -25.31
C GLU A 642 8.65 2.38 -24.17
N GLU A 643 9.97 2.42 -23.95
CA GLU A 643 10.55 3.21 -22.87
C GLU A 643 10.57 4.67 -23.29
N GLY A 644 10.17 5.57 -22.40
CA GLY A 644 10.10 6.98 -22.72
C GLY A 644 9.78 7.83 -21.51
N GLN A 645 9.52 9.12 -21.78
CA GLN A 645 9.10 10.04 -20.73
C GLN A 645 7.68 9.72 -20.28
N MET A 646 7.38 10.10 -19.03
CA MET A 646 6.03 10.07 -18.47
C MET A 646 5.80 11.34 -17.64
N CYS A 647 4.60 11.93 -17.72
CA CYS A 647 4.19 12.98 -16.77
C CYS A 647 2.69 12.93 -16.45
N VAL A 648 2.34 13.19 -15.19
CA VAL A 648 0.95 13.32 -14.69
C VAL A 648 0.45 14.76 -14.75
N TRP A 649 1.32 15.71 -14.43
CA TRP A 649 0.98 17.13 -14.34
C TRP A 649 1.35 17.86 -15.63
N VAL A 650 0.35 18.46 -16.28
CA VAL A 650 0.48 19.14 -17.58
C VAL A 650 0.08 20.60 -17.45
N ARG A 651 0.71 21.49 -18.22
CA ARG A 651 0.30 22.90 -18.27
C ARG A 651 -1.04 23.02 -19.01
N PRO A 652 -2.04 23.74 -18.48
CA PRO A 652 -3.20 24.12 -19.27
C PRO A 652 -2.83 25.27 -20.23
N THR A 653 -3.49 25.37 -21.37
CA THR A 653 -3.43 26.57 -22.21
C THR A 653 -3.97 27.77 -21.40
N ASP A 654 -3.27 28.92 -21.38
CA ASP A 654 -3.72 30.07 -20.59
C ASP A 654 -4.94 30.75 -21.25
N PRO A 655 -6.13 30.75 -20.64
CA PRO A 655 -7.31 31.43 -21.19
C PRO A 655 -7.18 32.97 -21.14
N ARG A 656 -6.17 33.52 -20.43
CA ARG A 656 -5.93 34.96 -20.29
C ARG A 656 -4.93 35.49 -21.32
N LEU A 657 -4.29 34.61 -22.08
CA LEU A 657 -3.37 34.96 -23.18
C LEU A 657 -4.03 34.82 -24.57
N SER A 658 -5.31 34.41 -24.63
CA SER A 658 -6.14 34.40 -25.84
C SER A 658 -6.90 35.70 -26.06
#